data_AF-A0AAJ6ZMH6-F1
#
_entry.id   AF-A0AAJ6ZMH6-F1
#
_cell.length_a   1.000
_cell.length_b   1.000
_cell.length_c   1.000
_cell.angle_alpha   90.00
_cell.angle_beta   90.00
_cell.angle_gamma   90.00
#
_symmetry.space_group_name_H-M   'P 1'
#
loop_
_entity.id
_entity.type
_entity.pdbx_description
1 polymer ?
#
loop_
_entity_poly.entity_id
_entity_poly.type
_entity_poly.pdbx_seq_one_letter_code
_entity_poly.pdbx_strand_id
1 'polypeptide(L)'
;MAEATAPPSEAGETDVPIATTASDYPPYPPYSTATAPPSVAETIVTGRDLRRKFKFLPQRPARPPPRPAKPRGPKATDVKLSKHQYRAHARCLRRHGAVLTDRLEHMSKPSRRHMIYLWREHADILTPDAIGRIRAMLDADEPFKPEQAYEYFVNLRKTKRKRNKKLRRQGKTDLLAICDDKRFLWARNATVAFARGIQQRLARPGRYALADGMLCLSNLILNDICGYMRMKTPSRNSTSPKARFMMEMSDKIAVWIDEILTESDDRMLMMDFDEDEDVIAADAAGDTRFTDDFLEMMQHGQDQPLKQTPAYKQFTGDMLEVFIILTNAMYKQGDENLIDHGKFHQTYTEAANLLKETPTFDVLEINSGVANKINNALSGIAKPLAPKNLEVPMGAMIDLCSNFLAENAENNKDKGPAFKLLISTLRKQPKQLLFEKDRIKETNEDAATELTQARSLESDHDDPVLTGKIQEGLRKVVAKVTPLDMQTDMNETLDICSKYLSQGVIDKLERGPAFDILIKELAFTGSKPFTPQFPDLEINFAAAHVLTKAPGLSSISPNPATKPLFEKALHKVVDLVTPKSLKQEMNEVIKRCANYLSGYVRDREHALKLLVETMKKTPTKDLAKRADYAMEYGTGAEETEKTPALVPYLPVKDIATEIKEKLATDVKPVTPAQLHVPMKGCFFFYIIKWETSMR
;
A
#
# COMPACT_ATOMS: atom_id res chain seq x y z
N MET A 1 -4.04 -69.19 -29.84
CA MET A 1 -3.18 -69.82 -30.87
C MET A 1 -2.26 -68.72 -31.36
N ALA A 2 -1.03 -68.70 -30.86
CA ALA A 2 0.15 -69.29 -31.51
C ALA A 2 0.59 -68.41 -32.72
N GLU A 3 1.82 -67.96 -32.94
CA GLU A 3 3.14 -67.93 -32.25
C GLU A 3 4.19 -67.96 -33.39
N ALA A 4 5.14 -67.01 -33.40
CA ALA A 4 6.36 -67.01 -34.24
C ALA A 4 6.14 -67.04 -35.80
N THR A 5 7.10 -66.80 -36.70
CA THR A 5 8.58 -66.60 -36.63
C THR A 5 9.06 -65.79 -37.86
N ALA A 6 10.29 -65.26 -37.83
CA ALA A 6 11.10 -64.87 -39.01
C ALA A 6 12.34 -65.81 -39.11
N PRO A 7 13.38 -65.62 -39.97
CA PRO A 7 13.58 -64.89 -41.23
C PRO A 7 13.94 -65.89 -42.39
N PRO A 8 14.69 -65.61 -43.49
CA PRO A 8 16.07 -65.04 -43.64
C PRO A 8 16.12 -63.81 -44.61
N SER A 9 17.19 -63.50 -45.37
CA SER A 9 18.63 -63.19 -45.08
C SER A 9 19.46 -63.20 -46.41
N GLU A 10 20.70 -62.66 -46.39
CA GLU A 10 21.79 -62.73 -47.43
C GLU A 10 21.53 -62.08 -48.82
N ALA A 11 22.51 -61.53 -49.56
CA ALA A 11 23.86 -60.98 -49.28
C ALA A 11 24.36 -60.23 -50.55
N GLY A 12 25.39 -59.37 -50.48
CA GLY A 12 26.11 -58.88 -51.68
C GLY A 12 26.71 -57.47 -51.62
N GLU A 13 28.04 -57.40 -51.69
CA GLU A 13 28.85 -56.17 -51.92
C GLU A 13 29.28 -56.12 -53.43
N THR A 14 30.05 -55.18 -54.01
CA THR A 14 31.13 -54.28 -53.56
C THR A 14 31.23 -52.98 -54.40
N ASP A 15 32.21 -52.13 -54.03
CA ASP A 15 33.05 -51.26 -54.90
C ASP A 15 32.78 -49.76 -55.12
N VAL A 16 33.91 -49.03 -55.10
CA VAL A 16 34.12 -47.60 -54.87
C VAL A 16 35.34 -47.19 -55.73
N PRO A 17 35.32 -46.09 -56.52
CA PRO A 17 35.93 -44.84 -56.03
C PRO A 17 35.41 -43.51 -56.62
N ILE A 18 35.51 -42.43 -55.83
CA ILE A 18 35.55 -41.05 -56.35
C ILE A 18 36.80 -40.36 -55.78
N ALA A 19 37.62 -39.80 -56.66
CA ALA A 19 38.81 -39.03 -56.31
C ALA A 19 38.49 -37.52 -56.22
N THR A 20 39.30 -36.85 -55.38
CA THR A 20 39.29 -35.42 -55.06
C THR A 20 39.57 -34.51 -56.27
N THR A 21 39.17 -33.22 -56.26
CA THR A 21 39.99 -32.11 -55.72
C THR A 21 39.18 -31.00 -55.00
N ALA A 22 39.90 -30.10 -54.31
CA ALA A 22 39.43 -29.29 -53.17
C ALA A 22 39.00 -27.83 -53.47
N SER A 23 38.28 -27.23 -52.51
CA SER A 23 38.33 -25.79 -52.19
C SER A 23 38.13 -25.56 -50.68
N ASP A 24 38.90 -24.63 -50.09
CA ASP A 24 39.11 -24.51 -48.64
C ASP A 24 37.91 -24.07 -47.78
N TYR A 25 37.67 -24.81 -46.69
CA TYR A 25 37.09 -24.30 -45.43
C TYR A 25 37.75 -25.05 -44.25
N PRO A 26 38.05 -24.39 -43.10
CA PRO A 26 38.71 -25.03 -41.97
C PRO A 26 37.80 -26.09 -41.32
N PRO A 27 38.35 -27.22 -40.85
CA PRO A 27 37.55 -28.31 -40.29
C PRO A 27 36.89 -27.90 -38.98
N TYR A 28 35.62 -28.31 -38.80
CA TYR A 28 35.00 -28.31 -37.48
C TYR A 28 35.82 -29.19 -36.52
N PRO A 29 36.00 -28.80 -35.25
CA PRO A 29 36.67 -29.65 -34.27
C PRO A 29 35.88 -30.96 -34.11
N PRO A 30 36.56 -32.12 -33.98
CA PRO A 30 35.88 -33.40 -33.90
C PRO A 30 34.95 -33.45 -32.69
N TYR A 31 33.76 -34.01 -32.88
CA TYR A 31 32.85 -34.31 -31.77
C TYR A 31 33.58 -35.22 -30.78
N SER A 32 33.78 -34.74 -29.55
CA SER A 32 34.33 -35.56 -28.49
C SER A 32 33.34 -36.67 -28.15
N THR A 33 33.66 -37.90 -28.55
CA THR A 33 32.91 -39.13 -28.26
C THR A 33 33.10 -39.53 -26.80
N ALA A 34 32.67 -38.67 -25.88
CA ALA A 34 32.55 -39.01 -24.46
C ALA A 34 31.17 -39.64 -24.24
N THR A 35 31.15 -40.93 -23.88
CA THR A 35 29.95 -41.70 -23.57
C THR A 35 29.09 -40.96 -22.54
N ALA A 36 27.78 -40.87 -22.77
CA ALA A 36 26.88 -40.21 -21.84
C ALA A 36 26.93 -40.91 -20.46
N PRO A 37 27.13 -40.19 -19.34
CA PRO A 37 27.23 -40.81 -18.02
C PRO A 37 25.89 -41.47 -17.65
N PRO A 38 25.90 -42.70 -17.09
CA PRO A 38 24.70 -43.52 -16.90
C PRO A 38 23.74 -43.02 -15.81
N SER A 39 24.07 -41.91 -15.12
CA SER A 39 23.28 -41.37 -14.01
C SER A 39 23.19 -39.85 -14.02
N VAL A 40 22.01 -39.34 -13.64
CA VAL A 40 21.75 -37.91 -13.42
C VAL A 40 22.68 -37.33 -12.34
N ALA A 41 23.05 -38.12 -11.32
CA ALA A 41 23.97 -37.69 -10.27
C ALA A 41 25.38 -37.43 -10.81
N GLU A 42 25.91 -38.33 -11.64
CA GLU A 42 27.23 -38.18 -12.28
C GLU A 42 27.24 -37.05 -13.32
N THR A 43 26.12 -36.85 -14.03
CA THR A 43 25.92 -35.72 -14.93
C THR A 43 26.02 -34.37 -14.18
N ILE A 44 25.49 -34.31 -12.96
CA ILE A 44 25.58 -33.12 -12.10
C ILE A 44 27.02 -32.91 -11.60
N VAL A 45 27.74 -33.98 -11.23
CA VAL A 45 29.14 -33.90 -10.76
C VAL A 45 30.09 -33.47 -11.89
N THR A 46 30.06 -34.13 -13.04
CA THR A 46 30.86 -33.75 -14.23
C THR A 46 30.53 -32.32 -14.69
N GLY A 47 29.26 -31.93 -14.69
CA GLY A 47 28.83 -30.55 -14.92
C GLY A 47 29.29 -29.56 -13.85
N ARG A 48 29.62 -30.00 -12.62
CA ARG A 48 30.19 -29.16 -11.55
C ARG A 48 31.68 -28.94 -11.76
N ASP A 49 32.41 -29.97 -12.20
CA ASP A 49 33.85 -29.90 -12.43
C ASP A 49 34.24 -29.17 -13.72
N LEU A 50 33.42 -29.27 -14.78
CA LEU A 50 33.55 -28.41 -15.97
C LEU A 50 33.44 -26.91 -15.59
N ARG A 51 32.53 -26.57 -14.67
CA ARG A 51 32.37 -25.21 -14.12
C ARG A 51 33.48 -24.80 -13.14
N ARG A 52 34.22 -25.75 -12.56
CA ARG A 52 35.42 -25.47 -11.75
C ARG A 52 36.66 -25.22 -12.61
N LYS A 53 36.81 -25.94 -13.73
CA LYS A 53 37.94 -25.79 -14.67
C LYS A 53 37.88 -24.46 -15.46
N PHE A 54 36.69 -23.96 -15.80
CA PHE A 54 36.51 -22.65 -16.46
C PHE A 54 36.36 -21.47 -15.49
N LYS A 55 37.33 -21.27 -14.58
CA LYS A 55 37.54 -19.98 -13.93
C LYS A 55 38.48 -19.12 -14.80
N PHE A 56 37.91 -18.16 -15.55
CA PHE A 56 38.71 -17.13 -16.20
C PHE A 56 39.50 -16.34 -15.13
N LEU A 57 40.82 -16.45 -15.15
CA LEU A 57 41.70 -15.52 -14.45
C LEU A 57 41.53 -14.12 -15.06
N PRO A 58 41.46 -13.05 -14.25
CA PRO A 58 41.31 -11.70 -14.79
C PRO A 58 42.60 -11.26 -15.50
N GLN A 59 42.61 -11.31 -16.83
CA GLN A 59 43.67 -10.67 -17.62
C GLN A 59 43.71 -9.18 -17.31
N ARG A 60 44.88 -8.67 -16.92
CA ARG A 60 45.14 -7.23 -16.83
C ARG A 60 45.02 -6.63 -18.24
N PRO A 61 44.20 -5.59 -18.47
CA PRO A 61 44.12 -4.97 -19.79
C PRO A 61 45.42 -4.24 -20.11
N ALA A 62 46.12 -4.68 -21.17
CA ALA A 62 47.27 -3.96 -21.70
C ALA A 62 46.84 -2.57 -22.18
N ARG A 63 47.52 -1.51 -21.69
CA ARG A 63 47.27 -0.15 -22.16
C ARG A 63 47.91 0.03 -23.55
N PRO A 64 47.20 0.51 -24.58
CA PRO A 64 47.86 1.04 -25.77
C PRO A 64 48.64 2.33 -25.41
N PRO A 65 49.72 2.66 -26.13
CA PRO A 65 50.50 3.86 -25.87
C PRO A 65 49.66 5.15 -26.06
N PRO A 66 49.97 6.22 -25.31
CA PRO A 66 49.21 7.48 -25.38
C PRO A 66 49.37 8.12 -26.76
N ARG A 67 48.24 8.47 -27.39
CA ARG A 67 48.25 9.31 -28.61
C ARG A 67 48.61 10.75 -28.22
N PRO A 68 49.37 11.49 -29.05
CA PRO A 68 49.71 12.88 -28.76
C PRO A 68 48.45 13.75 -28.66
N ALA A 69 48.50 14.74 -27.76
CA ALA A 69 47.37 15.61 -27.49
C ALA A 69 47.07 16.54 -28.68
N LYS A 70 45.89 16.40 -29.29
CA LYS A 70 45.33 17.48 -30.12
C LYS A 70 44.87 18.62 -29.20
N PRO A 71 45.09 19.90 -29.59
CA PRO A 71 44.72 21.04 -28.76
C PRO A 71 43.21 21.06 -28.52
N ARG A 72 42.79 21.21 -27.26
CA ARG A 72 41.40 21.49 -26.92
C ARG A 72 41.10 22.94 -27.25
N GLY A 73 40.26 23.18 -28.24
CA GLY A 73 39.46 24.41 -28.26
C GLY A 73 38.59 24.51 -26.99
N PRO A 74 38.21 25.72 -26.57
CA PRO A 74 37.45 25.93 -25.33
C PRO A 74 36.13 25.15 -25.36
N LYS A 75 35.80 24.50 -24.24
CA LYS A 75 34.50 23.82 -24.13
C LYS A 75 33.48 24.82 -23.60
N ALA A 76 32.22 24.68 -24.04
CA ALA A 76 31.10 25.56 -23.66
C ALA A 76 30.72 25.53 -22.15
N THR A 77 31.55 24.94 -21.30
CA THR A 77 31.46 24.99 -19.83
C THR A 77 32.36 26.04 -19.19
N ASP A 78 33.27 26.67 -19.96
CA ASP A 78 34.35 27.50 -19.42
C ASP A 78 33.98 29.00 -19.32
N VAL A 79 32.68 29.33 -19.46
CA VAL A 79 32.16 30.68 -19.18
C VAL A 79 31.85 30.81 -17.67
N LYS A 80 32.56 31.72 -16.99
CA LYS A 80 32.32 32.04 -15.57
C LYS A 80 30.99 32.78 -15.38
N LEU A 81 29.89 32.03 -15.25
CA LEU A 81 28.56 32.58 -14.93
C LEU A 81 28.48 33.09 -13.49
N SER A 82 27.77 34.20 -13.27
CA SER A 82 27.50 34.70 -11.92
C SER A 82 26.57 33.75 -11.14
N LYS A 83 26.59 33.84 -9.81
CA LYS A 83 25.77 32.98 -8.92
C LYS A 83 24.26 33.07 -9.21
N HIS A 84 23.80 34.21 -9.73
CA HIS A 84 22.42 34.40 -10.18
C HIS A 84 22.15 33.74 -11.55
N GLN A 85 23.04 33.96 -12.52
CA GLN A 85 22.96 33.34 -13.85
C GLN A 85 23.02 31.82 -13.78
N TYR A 86 23.88 31.24 -12.91
CA TYR A 86 23.95 29.80 -12.69
C TYR A 86 22.63 29.22 -12.15
N ARG A 87 21.93 29.94 -11.26
CA ARG A 87 20.60 29.54 -10.75
C ARG A 87 19.51 29.62 -11.82
N ALA A 88 19.56 30.61 -12.71
CA ALA A 88 18.66 30.67 -13.87
C ALA A 88 18.95 29.53 -14.86
N HIS A 89 20.22 29.29 -15.18
CA HIS A 89 20.68 28.21 -16.05
C HIS A 89 20.28 26.82 -15.54
N ALA A 90 20.49 26.56 -14.24
CA ALA A 90 20.08 25.30 -13.61
C ALA A 90 18.55 25.08 -13.62
N ARG A 91 17.75 26.14 -13.52
CA ARG A 91 16.28 26.05 -13.66
C ARG A 91 15.87 25.75 -15.10
N CYS A 92 16.50 26.38 -16.09
CA CYS A 92 16.23 26.13 -17.50
C CYS A 92 16.60 24.69 -17.92
N LEU A 93 17.78 24.20 -17.50
CA LEU A 93 18.22 22.84 -17.74
C LEU A 93 17.28 21.78 -17.13
N ARG A 94 16.73 22.01 -15.93
CA ARG A 94 15.75 21.10 -15.32
C ARG A 94 14.43 21.05 -16.08
N ARG A 95 13.96 22.18 -16.62
CA ARG A 95 12.64 22.28 -17.27
C ARG A 95 12.65 21.85 -18.74
N HIS A 96 13.77 22.03 -19.45
CA HIS A 96 13.82 21.85 -20.91
C HIS A 96 15.03 21.05 -21.44
N GLY A 97 15.99 20.66 -20.59
CA GLY A 97 17.08 19.73 -20.98
C GLY A 97 18.15 20.28 -21.93
N ALA A 98 18.12 21.57 -22.29
CA ALA A 98 19.08 22.22 -23.19
C ALA A 98 19.71 23.48 -22.57
N VAL A 99 20.87 23.89 -23.07
CA VAL A 99 21.59 25.10 -22.63
C VAL A 99 20.89 26.35 -23.19
N LEU A 100 20.94 27.45 -22.44
CA LEU A 100 20.23 28.70 -22.75
C LEU A 100 20.62 29.32 -24.11
N THR A 101 21.86 29.09 -24.55
CA THR A 101 22.37 29.50 -25.87
C THR A 101 21.66 28.78 -27.02
N ASP A 102 21.48 27.47 -26.89
CA ASP A 102 21.02 26.60 -27.97
C ASP A 102 19.54 26.86 -28.30
N ARG A 103 18.74 27.24 -27.28
CA ARG A 103 17.35 27.69 -27.46
C ARG A 103 17.26 29.07 -28.10
N LEU A 104 18.15 30.00 -27.74
CA LEU A 104 18.25 31.30 -28.41
C LEU A 104 18.64 31.13 -29.88
N GLU A 105 19.57 30.22 -30.19
CA GLU A 105 19.98 29.90 -31.56
C GLU A 105 18.90 29.16 -32.37
N HIS A 106 18.01 28.39 -31.71
CA HIS A 106 16.83 27.81 -32.36
C HIS A 106 15.72 28.85 -32.60
N MET A 107 15.50 29.77 -31.65
CA MET A 107 14.48 30.83 -31.80
C MET A 107 14.91 31.94 -32.77
N SER A 108 16.22 32.15 -32.97
CA SER A 108 16.74 33.13 -33.93
C SER A 108 16.79 32.61 -35.38
N LYS A 109 16.60 31.31 -35.61
CA LYS A 109 16.51 30.71 -36.95
C LYS A 109 15.07 30.77 -37.45
N PRO A 110 14.75 31.56 -38.49
CA PRO A 110 13.41 31.58 -39.07
C PRO A 110 13.06 30.21 -39.66
N SER A 111 11.80 29.79 -39.54
CA SER A 111 11.40 28.46 -40.00
C SER A 111 11.56 28.30 -41.51
N ARG A 112 11.93 27.09 -41.97
CA ARG A 112 12.15 26.77 -43.40
C ARG A 112 10.95 27.16 -44.28
N ARG A 113 9.73 26.99 -43.78
CA ARG A 113 8.50 27.40 -44.49
C ARG A 113 8.46 28.91 -44.68
N HIS A 114 8.77 29.69 -43.64
CA HIS A 114 8.85 31.16 -43.72
C HIS A 114 9.94 31.61 -44.70
N MET A 115 11.13 31.01 -44.67
CA MET A 115 12.21 31.33 -45.62
C MET A 115 11.81 31.04 -47.08
N ILE A 116 11.07 29.96 -47.33
CA ILE A 116 10.56 29.61 -48.67
C ILE A 116 9.47 30.59 -49.14
N TYR A 117 8.57 31.04 -48.27
CA TYR A 117 7.59 32.09 -48.61
C TYR A 117 8.29 33.42 -48.94
N LEU A 118 9.19 33.87 -48.06
CA LEU A 118 9.93 35.13 -48.23
C LEU A 118 10.79 35.12 -49.50
N TRP A 119 11.32 33.95 -49.90
CA TRP A 119 11.93 33.77 -51.21
C TRP A 119 10.92 33.84 -52.36
N ARG A 120 9.79 33.13 -52.28
CA ARG A 120 8.84 33.00 -53.40
C ARG A 120 8.06 34.27 -53.70
N GLU A 121 7.74 35.06 -52.67
CA GLU A 121 6.83 36.20 -52.76
C GLU A 121 7.56 37.55 -52.88
N HIS A 122 8.86 37.61 -52.53
CA HIS A 122 9.63 38.86 -52.50
C HIS A 122 11.06 38.77 -53.10
N ALA A 123 11.39 37.72 -53.86
CA ALA A 123 12.73 37.58 -54.48
C ALA A 123 13.12 38.73 -55.42
N ASP A 124 12.15 39.44 -55.97
CA ASP A 124 12.29 40.63 -56.82
C ASP A 124 12.66 41.90 -56.05
N ILE A 125 12.34 41.96 -54.75
CA ILE A 125 12.60 43.12 -53.87
C ILE A 125 13.85 42.90 -52.98
N LEU A 126 14.27 41.64 -52.80
CA LEU A 126 15.43 41.28 -51.97
C LEU A 126 16.77 41.63 -52.63
N THR A 127 17.72 42.12 -51.84
CA THR A 127 19.09 42.38 -52.32
C THR A 127 19.86 41.09 -52.60
N PRO A 128 20.84 41.08 -53.53
CA PRO A 128 21.62 39.88 -53.86
C PRO A 128 22.28 39.21 -52.64
N ASP A 129 22.72 40.00 -51.67
CA ASP A 129 23.29 39.53 -50.40
C ASP A 129 22.26 38.91 -49.44
N ALA A 130 20.99 39.33 -49.50
CA ALA A 130 19.91 38.68 -48.75
C ALA A 130 19.54 37.34 -49.40
N ILE A 131 19.44 37.33 -50.73
CA ILE A 131 19.24 36.13 -51.55
C ILE A 131 20.35 35.09 -51.32
N GLY A 132 21.62 35.52 -51.31
CA GLY A 132 22.76 34.64 -51.01
C GLY A 132 22.68 34.00 -49.61
N ARG A 133 22.27 34.78 -48.59
CA ARG A 133 22.09 34.29 -47.22
C ARG A 133 20.93 33.32 -47.07
N ILE A 134 19.79 33.56 -47.72
CA ILE A 134 18.64 32.64 -47.66
C ILE A 134 18.97 31.32 -48.39
N ARG A 135 19.70 31.35 -49.52
CA ARG A 135 20.25 30.13 -50.15
C ARG A 135 21.13 29.36 -49.18
N ALA A 136 22.16 30.00 -48.61
CA ALA A 136 23.05 29.36 -47.65
C ALA A 136 22.32 28.75 -46.43
N MET A 137 21.21 29.36 -45.97
CA MET A 137 20.37 28.80 -44.89
C MET A 137 19.46 27.65 -45.35
N LEU A 138 19.07 27.57 -46.63
CA LEU A 138 18.30 26.46 -47.19
C LEU A 138 19.19 25.27 -47.60
N ASP A 139 20.43 25.54 -48.02
CA ASP A 139 21.42 24.56 -48.46
C ASP A 139 22.24 23.96 -47.29
N ALA A 140 22.24 24.60 -46.11
CA ALA A 140 22.95 24.11 -44.92
C ALA A 140 22.38 22.80 -44.32
N ASP A 141 21.17 22.39 -44.70
CA ASP A 141 20.56 21.09 -44.35
C ASP A 141 20.81 20.02 -45.45
N GLU A 142 22.04 19.96 -45.97
CA GLU A 142 22.48 18.89 -46.89
C GLU A 142 22.39 17.51 -46.17
N PRO A 143 21.78 16.47 -46.77
CA PRO A 143 21.67 15.17 -46.12
C PRO A 143 23.06 14.56 -45.86
N PHE A 144 23.27 14.05 -44.64
CA PHE A 144 24.53 13.43 -44.19
C PHE A 144 25.19 12.56 -45.28
N LYS A 145 26.48 12.80 -45.54
CA LYS A 145 27.29 11.92 -46.39
C LYS A 145 27.17 10.47 -45.90
N PRO A 146 27.07 9.45 -46.78
CA PRO A 146 26.69 8.09 -46.39
C PRO A 146 27.52 7.49 -45.24
N GLU A 147 28.83 7.75 -45.20
CA GLU A 147 29.69 7.29 -44.09
C GLU A 147 29.33 7.95 -42.74
N GLN A 148 29.04 9.25 -42.76
CA GLN A 148 28.64 10.02 -41.58
C GLN A 148 27.24 9.63 -41.10
N ALA A 149 26.31 9.40 -42.03
CA ALA A 149 25.00 8.83 -41.74
C ALA A 149 25.14 7.46 -41.06
N TYR A 150 26.01 6.60 -41.59
CA TYR A 150 26.25 5.26 -41.04
C TYR A 150 26.85 5.32 -39.63
N GLU A 151 27.88 6.15 -39.39
CA GLU A 151 28.41 6.37 -38.04
C GLU A 151 27.36 6.97 -37.10
N TYR A 152 26.57 7.94 -37.56
CA TYR A 152 25.48 8.54 -36.79
C TYR A 152 24.46 7.48 -36.36
N PHE A 153 23.93 6.67 -37.28
CA PHE A 153 22.94 5.65 -36.96
C PHE A 153 23.52 4.48 -36.15
N VAL A 154 24.78 4.10 -36.36
CA VAL A 154 25.48 3.12 -35.51
C VAL A 154 25.64 3.67 -34.09
N ASN A 155 26.02 4.94 -33.93
CA ASN A 155 26.12 5.58 -32.62
C ASN A 155 24.75 5.80 -31.98
N LEU A 156 23.71 6.12 -32.76
CA LEU A 156 22.31 6.20 -32.31
C LEU A 156 21.79 4.85 -31.82
N ARG A 157 22.12 3.74 -32.51
CA ARG A 157 21.81 2.37 -32.05
C ARG A 157 22.58 2.02 -30.77
N LYS A 158 23.86 2.43 -30.65
CA LYS A 158 24.67 2.25 -29.43
C LYS A 158 24.14 3.08 -28.25
N THR A 159 23.73 4.33 -28.45
CA THR A 159 23.14 5.20 -27.42
C THR A 159 21.73 4.75 -27.04
N LYS A 160 20.86 4.38 -27.99
CA LYS A 160 19.57 3.75 -27.70
C LYS A 160 19.75 2.44 -26.90
N ARG A 161 20.71 1.56 -27.26
CA ARG A 161 21.02 0.36 -26.45
C ARG A 161 21.52 0.69 -25.04
N LYS A 162 22.36 1.73 -24.87
CA LYS A 162 22.81 2.20 -23.54
C LYS A 162 21.66 2.82 -22.73
N ARG A 163 20.84 3.68 -23.35
CA ARG A 163 19.65 4.29 -22.73
C ARG A 163 18.66 3.21 -22.31
N ASN A 164 18.34 2.24 -23.17
CA ASN A 164 17.42 1.14 -22.83
C ASN A 164 18.00 0.19 -21.77
N LYS A 165 19.32 -0.04 -21.72
CA LYS A 165 19.97 -0.76 -20.60
C LYS A 165 19.90 0.03 -19.28
N LYS A 166 20.02 1.36 -19.34
CA LYS A 166 19.87 2.23 -18.16
C LYS A 166 18.40 2.24 -17.71
N LEU A 167 17.46 2.46 -18.62
CA LEU A 167 16.01 2.44 -18.38
C LEU A 167 15.52 1.10 -17.84
N ARG A 168 16.00 -0.05 -18.36
CA ARG A 168 15.69 -1.39 -17.82
C ARG A 168 16.32 -1.69 -16.46
N ARG A 169 17.36 -0.97 -16.05
CA ARG A 169 17.92 -1.08 -14.69
C ARG A 169 17.16 -0.15 -13.74
N GLN A 170 17.00 1.11 -14.15
CA GLN A 170 16.33 2.16 -13.40
C GLN A 170 14.85 1.80 -13.18
N GLY A 171 14.10 1.48 -14.23
CA GLY A 171 12.73 0.97 -14.12
C GLY A 171 12.59 -0.37 -13.39
N LYS A 172 13.67 -1.15 -13.20
CA LYS A 172 13.63 -2.33 -12.32
C LYS A 172 13.85 -1.97 -10.85
N THR A 173 14.73 -1.01 -10.54
CA THR A 173 14.85 -0.46 -9.19
C THR A 173 13.62 0.35 -8.80
N ASP A 174 13.03 1.09 -9.74
CA ASP A 174 11.82 1.88 -9.51
C ASP A 174 10.60 0.95 -9.37
N LEU A 175 10.43 -0.09 -10.20
CA LEU A 175 9.38 -1.10 -9.98
C LEU A 175 9.54 -1.87 -8.65
N LEU A 176 10.77 -2.15 -8.21
CA LEU A 176 10.99 -2.76 -6.89
C LEU A 176 10.61 -1.79 -5.76
N ALA A 177 11.00 -0.52 -5.86
CA ALA A 177 10.63 0.52 -4.89
C ALA A 177 9.11 0.80 -4.86
N ILE A 178 8.43 0.77 -6.01
CA ILE A 178 6.98 0.97 -6.14
C ILE A 178 6.20 -0.26 -5.62
N CYS A 179 6.71 -1.47 -5.83
CA CYS A 179 6.09 -2.71 -5.33
C CYS A 179 6.16 -2.87 -3.81
N ASP A 180 7.12 -2.21 -3.15
CA ASP A 180 7.30 -2.23 -1.70
C ASP A 180 6.54 -1.11 -0.96
N ASP A 181 6.01 -0.09 -1.66
CA ASP A 181 5.20 0.98 -1.05
C ASP A 181 3.74 0.53 -0.84
N LYS A 182 3.27 0.62 0.40
CA LYS A 182 1.90 0.24 0.83
C LYS A 182 0.81 1.00 0.05
N ARG A 183 1.11 2.17 -0.51
CA ARG A 183 0.15 3.01 -1.25
C ARG A 183 -0.32 2.40 -2.58
N PHE A 184 0.44 1.47 -3.18
CA PHE A 184 0.05 0.82 -4.43
C PHE A 184 -0.64 -0.54 -4.24
N LEU A 185 -1.11 -0.85 -3.03
CA LEU A 185 -1.80 -2.11 -2.73
C LEU A 185 -3.07 -2.29 -3.60
N TRP A 186 -3.85 -1.23 -3.79
CA TRP A 186 -4.99 -1.22 -4.72
C TRP A 186 -4.56 -1.55 -6.15
N ALA A 187 -3.59 -0.83 -6.71
CA ALA A 187 -3.13 -1.03 -8.09
C ALA A 187 -2.58 -2.44 -8.30
N ARG A 188 -1.88 -2.99 -7.31
CA ARG A 188 -1.39 -4.37 -7.32
C ARG A 188 -2.53 -5.38 -7.25
N ASN A 189 -3.51 -5.17 -6.39
CA ASN A 189 -4.68 -6.04 -6.26
C ASN A 189 -5.55 -6.00 -7.53
N ALA A 190 -5.75 -4.81 -8.13
CA ALA A 190 -6.42 -4.63 -9.42
C ALA A 190 -5.65 -5.33 -10.55
N THR A 191 -4.32 -5.18 -10.61
CA THR A 191 -3.47 -5.88 -11.60
C THR A 191 -3.55 -7.41 -11.43
N VAL A 192 -3.60 -7.92 -10.19
CA VAL A 192 -3.75 -9.35 -9.90
C VAL A 192 -5.17 -9.84 -10.22
N ALA A 193 -6.21 -9.05 -9.94
CA ALA A 193 -7.59 -9.37 -10.30
C ALA A 193 -7.77 -9.41 -11.82
N PHE A 194 -7.22 -8.42 -12.53
CA PHE A 194 -7.15 -8.34 -13.99
C PHE A 194 -6.40 -9.55 -14.58
N ALA A 195 -5.21 -9.87 -14.07
CA ALA A 195 -4.45 -11.05 -14.49
C ALA A 195 -5.19 -12.37 -14.22
N ARG A 196 -5.96 -12.48 -13.13
CA ARG A 196 -6.83 -13.64 -12.86
C ARG A 196 -8.03 -13.69 -13.80
N GLY A 197 -8.64 -12.55 -14.13
CA GLY A 197 -9.72 -12.45 -15.13
C GLY A 197 -9.24 -12.88 -16.51
N ILE A 198 -8.06 -12.41 -16.94
CA ILE A 198 -7.36 -12.89 -18.14
C ILE A 198 -7.18 -14.40 -18.08
N GLN A 199 -6.61 -14.92 -16.99
CA GLN A 199 -6.36 -16.36 -16.84
C GLN A 199 -7.66 -17.18 -16.95
N GLN A 200 -8.76 -16.71 -16.34
CA GLN A 200 -10.07 -17.37 -16.40
C GLN A 200 -10.70 -17.33 -17.80
N ARG A 201 -10.60 -16.20 -18.53
CA ARG A 201 -11.08 -16.11 -19.91
C ARG A 201 -10.23 -16.97 -20.87
N LEU A 202 -8.89 -16.93 -20.77
CA LEU A 202 -7.98 -17.71 -21.61
C LEU A 202 -8.07 -19.24 -21.38
N ALA A 203 -8.43 -19.68 -20.17
CA ALA A 203 -8.53 -21.10 -19.80
C ALA A 203 -9.66 -21.86 -20.51
N ARG A 204 -10.67 -21.18 -21.07
CA ARG A 204 -11.74 -21.82 -21.84
C ARG A 204 -11.23 -22.17 -23.24
N PRO A 205 -11.15 -23.45 -23.66
CA PRO A 205 -10.68 -23.79 -25.02
C PRO A 205 -11.66 -23.26 -26.07
N GLY A 206 -11.15 -22.70 -27.17
CA GLY A 206 -11.98 -22.07 -28.19
C GLY A 206 -11.24 -21.85 -29.51
N ARG A 207 -11.95 -21.99 -30.63
CA ARG A 207 -11.43 -21.68 -31.97
C ARG A 207 -12.05 -20.38 -32.45
N TYR A 208 -11.21 -19.42 -32.81
CA TYR A 208 -11.64 -18.08 -33.25
C TYR A 208 -11.31 -17.92 -34.73
N ALA A 209 -12.32 -17.57 -35.52
CA ALA A 209 -12.10 -17.10 -36.89
C ALA A 209 -11.78 -15.62 -36.82
N LEU A 210 -10.53 -15.25 -37.13
CA LEU A 210 -10.06 -13.86 -37.09
C LEU A 210 -10.22 -13.19 -38.44
N ALA A 211 -10.69 -11.94 -38.46
CA ALA A 211 -10.57 -11.07 -39.63
C ALA A 211 -9.11 -10.64 -39.86
N ASP A 212 -8.77 -10.18 -41.07
CA ASP A 212 -7.37 -9.93 -41.49
C ASP A 212 -6.59 -8.97 -40.57
N GLY A 213 -7.25 -7.92 -40.06
CA GLY A 213 -6.66 -6.99 -39.09
C GLY A 213 -6.31 -7.66 -37.75
N MET A 214 -7.26 -8.42 -37.19
CA MET A 214 -7.06 -9.18 -35.95
C MET A 214 -6.03 -10.31 -36.14
N LEU A 215 -5.93 -10.89 -37.33
CA LEU A 215 -4.95 -11.91 -37.67
C LEU A 215 -3.53 -11.33 -37.72
N CYS A 216 -3.37 -10.08 -38.18
CA CYS A 216 -2.11 -9.34 -38.08
C CYS A 216 -1.72 -9.10 -36.60
N LEU A 217 -2.66 -8.63 -35.78
CA LEU A 217 -2.46 -8.43 -34.34
C LEU A 217 -2.09 -9.75 -33.62
N SER A 218 -2.81 -10.84 -33.87
CA SER A 218 -2.49 -12.17 -33.35
C SER A 218 -1.09 -12.63 -33.75
N ASN A 219 -0.67 -12.44 -35.01
CA ASN A 219 0.67 -12.79 -35.45
C ASN A 219 1.77 -11.96 -34.74
N LEU A 220 1.50 -10.70 -34.41
CA LEU A 220 2.41 -9.86 -33.63
C LEU A 220 2.51 -10.37 -32.18
N ILE A 221 1.38 -10.66 -31.54
CA ILE A 221 1.31 -11.27 -30.20
C ILE A 221 2.03 -12.64 -30.19
N LEU A 222 1.82 -13.48 -31.21
CA LEU A 222 2.46 -14.79 -31.34
C LEU A 222 3.98 -14.69 -31.41
N ASN A 223 4.51 -13.71 -32.15
CA ASN A 223 5.94 -13.42 -32.19
C ASN A 223 6.47 -13.00 -30.81
N ASP A 224 5.77 -12.12 -30.09
CA ASP A 224 6.21 -11.66 -28.78
C ASP A 224 6.17 -12.80 -27.74
N ILE A 225 5.08 -13.57 -27.64
CA ILE A 225 4.98 -14.71 -26.70
C ILE A 225 6.05 -15.75 -27.02
N CYS A 226 6.28 -16.08 -28.31
CA CYS A 226 7.38 -16.97 -28.70
C CYS A 226 8.76 -16.39 -28.33
N GLY A 227 8.96 -15.08 -28.48
CA GLY A 227 10.16 -14.36 -28.07
C GLY A 227 10.43 -14.43 -26.56
N TYR A 228 9.41 -14.24 -25.72
CA TYR A 228 9.51 -14.40 -24.26
C TYR A 228 9.82 -15.85 -23.87
N MET A 229 9.17 -16.82 -24.52
CA MET A 229 9.38 -18.26 -24.29
C MET A 229 10.66 -18.81 -24.95
N ARG A 230 11.42 -17.97 -25.67
CA ARG A 230 12.63 -18.33 -26.44
C ARG A 230 12.41 -19.46 -27.45
N MET A 231 11.24 -19.47 -28.08
CA MET A 231 10.88 -20.40 -29.14
C MET A 231 10.90 -19.71 -30.50
N LYS A 232 11.16 -20.46 -31.57
CA LYS A 232 10.94 -19.99 -32.94
C LYS A 232 9.44 -19.87 -33.18
N THR A 233 8.96 -18.74 -33.71
CA THR A 233 7.55 -18.54 -34.05
C THR A 233 7.08 -19.65 -35.00
N PRO A 234 6.02 -20.40 -34.67
CA PRO A 234 5.49 -21.43 -35.55
C PRO A 234 4.74 -20.82 -36.72
N SER A 235 4.70 -21.53 -37.85
CA SER A 235 3.76 -21.22 -38.95
C SER A 235 2.33 -21.57 -38.53
N ARG A 236 1.33 -20.80 -39.00
CA ARG A 236 -0.10 -21.06 -38.75
C ARG A 236 -0.57 -22.43 -39.23
N ASN A 237 0.15 -23.04 -40.17
CA ASN A 237 -0.12 -24.39 -40.68
C ASN A 237 0.54 -25.51 -39.83
N SER A 238 1.12 -25.20 -38.67
CA SER A 238 1.77 -26.21 -37.81
C SER A 238 0.75 -27.17 -37.18
N THR A 239 1.00 -28.47 -37.35
CA THR A 239 0.23 -29.54 -36.74
C THR A 239 0.61 -29.84 -35.28
N SER A 240 1.74 -29.29 -34.79
CA SER A 240 2.23 -29.62 -33.45
C SER A 240 1.30 -29.10 -32.35
N PRO A 241 0.96 -29.89 -31.32
CA PRO A 241 0.05 -29.46 -30.24
C PRO A 241 0.53 -28.20 -29.53
N LYS A 242 1.85 -28.08 -29.32
CA LYS A 242 2.46 -26.89 -28.70
C LYS A 242 2.32 -25.65 -29.57
N ALA A 243 2.48 -25.74 -30.90
CA ALA A 243 2.22 -24.59 -31.76
C ALA A 243 0.74 -24.21 -31.75
N ARG A 244 -0.18 -25.19 -31.86
CA ARG A 244 -1.63 -24.95 -31.83
C ARG A 244 -2.07 -24.23 -30.56
N PHE A 245 -1.58 -24.66 -29.40
CA PHE A 245 -1.84 -23.97 -28.13
C PHE A 245 -1.35 -22.51 -28.14
N MET A 246 -0.13 -22.25 -28.61
CA MET A 246 0.42 -20.89 -28.64
C MET A 246 -0.35 -19.99 -29.60
N MET A 247 -0.78 -20.52 -30.76
CA MET A 247 -1.61 -19.79 -31.72
C MET A 247 -3.00 -19.52 -31.16
N GLU A 248 -3.64 -20.49 -30.49
CA GLU A 248 -4.92 -20.30 -29.81
C GLU A 248 -4.84 -19.21 -28.73
N MET A 249 -3.74 -19.17 -27.95
CA MET A 249 -3.53 -18.09 -26.97
C MET A 249 -3.35 -16.72 -27.64
N SER A 250 -2.60 -16.63 -28.74
CA SER A 250 -2.42 -15.37 -29.48
C SER A 250 -3.70 -14.89 -30.14
N ASP A 251 -4.49 -15.80 -30.72
CA ASP A 251 -5.78 -15.49 -31.34
C ASP A 251 -6.79 -14.99 -30.29
N LYS A 252 -6.86 -15.63 -29.11
CA LYS A 252 -7.68 -15.17 -27.98
C LYS A 252 -7.31 -13.78 -27.48
N ILE A 253 -6.02 -13.48 -27.34
CA ILE A 253 -5.55 -12.16 -26.87
C ILE A 253 -5.87 -11.09 -27.92
N ALA A 254 -5.77 -11.39 -29.21
CA ALA A 254 -6.16 -10.46 -30.27
C ALA A 254 -7.66 -10.13 -30.23
N VAL A 255 -8.53 -11.15 -30.10
CA VAL A 255 -10.00 -10.96 -29.96
C VAL A 255 -10.34 -10.14 -28.73
N TRP A 256 -9.66 -10.38 -27.61
CA TRP A 256 -9.96 -9.68 -26.36
C TRP A 256 -9.47 -8.23 -26.34
N ILE A 257 -8.39 -7.91 -27.05
CA ILE A 257 -7.97 -6.51 -27.27
C ILE A 257 -9.03 -5.77 -28.12
N ASP A 258 -9.55 -6.42 -29.16
CA ASP A 258 -10.60 -5.89 -30.04
C ASP A 258 -11.92 -5.67 -29.28
N GLU A 259 -12.32 -6.64 -28.43
CA GLU A 259 -13.48 -6.56 -27.53
C GLU A 259 -13.36 -5.37 -26.55
N ILE A 260 -12.17 -5.17 -25.94
CA ILE A 260 -11.92 -4.03 -25.03
C ILE A 260 -11.96 -2.70 -25.77
N LEU A 261 -11.34 -2.61 -26.96
CA LEU A 261 -11.32 -1.37 -27.74
C LEU A 261 -12.73 -0.96 -28.15
N THR A 262 -13.54 -1.93 -28.60
CA THR A 262 -14.96 -1.72 -28.93
C THR A 262 -15.76 -1.30 -27.68
N GLU A 263 -15.60 -2.00 -26.54
CA GLU A 263 -16.27 -1.63 -25.28
C GLU A 263 -15.84 -0.24 -24.76
N SER A 264 -14.58 0.18 -25.01
CA SER A 264 -14.12 1.52 -24.65
C SER A 264 -14.61 2.60 -25.60
N ASP A 265 -14.69 2.32 -26.91
CA ASP A 265 -15.21 3.26 -27.90
C ASP A 265 -16.74 3.45 -27.70
N ASP A 266 -17.48 2.36 -27.46
CA ASP A 266 -18.91 2.41 -27.10
C ASP A 266 -19.13 3.21 -25.80
N ARG A 267 -18.29 3.01 -24.76
CA ARG A 267 -18.39 3.80 -23.52
C ARG A 267 -18.02 5.27 -23.71
N MET A 268 -17.06 5.57 -24.56
CA MET A 268 -16.66 6.95 -24.87
C MET A 268 -17.81 7.67 -25.60
N LEU A 269 -18.43 7.02 -26.59
CA LEU A 269 -19.66 7.51 -27.25
C LEU A 269 -20.85 7.72 -26.29
N MET A 270 -20.95 6.91 -25.24
CA MET A 270 -21.98 7.07 -24.20
C MET A 270 -21.63 8.15 -23.17
N MET A 271 -20.38 8.58 -23.06
CA MET A 271 -19.97 9.74 -22.24
C MET A 271 -20.09 11.05 -23.02
N ASP A 272 -19.82 11.04 -24.33
CA ASP A 272 -20.05 12.20 -25.21
C ASP A 272 -21.53 12.66 -25.19
N PHE A 273 -22.48 11.75 -24.95
CA PHE A 273 -23.91 12.07 -24.82
C PHE A 273 -24.30 12.73 -23.49
N ASP A 274 -23.51 12.54 -22.42
CA ASP A 274 -23.72 13.19 -21.12
C ASP A 274 -23.01 14.57 -21.07
N GLU A 275 -21.93 14.77 -21.84
CA GLU A 275 -21.20 16.06 -21.87
C GLU A 275 -21.98 17.19 -22.59
N ASP A 276 -22.85 16.88 -23.58
CA ASP A 276 -23.60 17.90 -24.33
C ASP A 276 -24.69 18.63 -23.50
N GLU A 277 -25.24 18.03 -22.42
CA GLU A 277 -26.14 18.73 -21.48
C GLU A 277 -25.33 19.67 -20.55
N ASP A 278 -24.19 19.20 -20.01
CA ASP A 278 -23.35 19.96 -19.08
C ASP A 278 -22.64 21.16 -19.76
N VAL A 279 -22.26 21.04 -21.04
CA VAL A 279 -21.61 22.12 -21.80
C VAL A 279 -22.55 23.33 -22.00
N ILE A 280 -23.86 23.10 -22.22
CA ILE A 280 -24.84 24.18 -22.37
C ILE A 280 -25.02 24.97 -21.05
N ALA A 281 -24.84 24.31 -19.90
CA ALA A 281 -24.85 24.97 -18.59
C ALA A 281 -23.53 25.70 -18.26
N ALA A 282 -22.38 25.14 -18.68
CA ALA A 282 -21.04 25.66 -18.33
C ALA A 282 -20.68 26.98 -19.01
N ASP A 283 -21.14 27.22 -20.25
CA ASP A 283 -20.86 28.45 -21.01
C ASP A 283 -21.47 29.71 -20.37
N ALA A 284 -22.41 29.56 -19.43
CA ALA A 284 -22.97 30.66 -18.64
C ALA A 284 -22.08 31.10 -17.44
N ALA A 285 -21.09 30.29 -17.04
CA ALA A 285 -20.33 30.49 -15.79
C ALA A 285 -18.81 30.69 -15.95
N GLY A 286 -18.21 30.29 -17.08
CA GLY A 286 -16.88 30.74 -17.49
C GLY A 286 -15.68 30.29 -16.63
N ASP A 287 -15.69 29.07 -16.08
CA ASP A 287 -14.61 28.54 -15.21
C ASP A 287 -13.88 27.35 -15.86
N THR A 288 -12.89 27.62 -16.72
CA THR A 288 -12.13 26.60 -17.47
C THR A 288 -11.05 25.90 -16.61
N ARG A 289 -11.45 25.18 -15.54
CA ARG A 289 -10.51 24.61 -14.55
C ARG A 289 -9.89 23.26 -14.89
N PHE A 290 -10.42 22.53 -15.86
CA PHE A 290 -9.99 21.14 -16.15
C PHE A 290 -8.48 21.01 -16.47
N THR A 291 -7.88 22.02 -17.10
CA THR A 291 -6.45 21.98 -17.49
C THR A 291 -5.47 22.24 -16.34
N ASP A 292 -5.88 22.95 -15.29
CA ASP A 292 -4.98 23.37 -14.21
C ASP A 292 -4.75 22.24 -13.18
N ASP A 293 -5.78 21.47 -12.83
CA ASP A 293 -5.67 20.31 -11.93
C ASP A 293 -4.69 19.25 -12.50
N PHE A 294 -4.73 19.01 -13.82
CA PHE A 294 -3.79 18.08 -14.47
C PHE A 294 -2.34 18.61 -14.47
N LEU A 295 -2.16 19.94 -14.49
CA LEU A 295 -0.86 20.61 -14.44
C LEU A 295 -0.27 20.69 -13.02
N GLU A 296 -1.09 20.79 -11.97
CA GLU A 296 -0.63 20.66 -10.58
C GLU A 296 -0.17 19.23 -10.27
N MET A 297 -0.95 18.22 -10.69
CA MET A 297 -0.66 16.81 -10.40
C MET A 297 0.69 16.34 -10.98
N MET A 298 1.20 17.01 -12.02
CA MET A 298 2.49 16.73 -12.66
C MET A 298 3.69 17.51 -12.09
N GLN A 299 3.49 18.47 -11.17
CA GLN A 299 4.57 19.36 -10.69
C GLN A 299 5.13 19.01 -9.30
N HIS A 300 4.37 18.30 -8.44
CA HIS A 300 4.76 18.06 -7.04
C HIS A 300 5.49 16.73 -6.78
N GLY A 301 6.68 16.60 -7.38
CA GLY A 301 7.59 15.48 -7.15
C GLY A 301 8.69 15.74 -6.12
N GLN A 302 8.36 15.93 -4.83
CA GLN A 302 9.20 15.60 -3.65
C GLN A 302 8.55 16.04 -2.31
N ASP A 303 8.58 15.15 -1.32
CA ASP A 303 8.50 15.39 0.13
C ASP A 303 7.25 16.09 0.72
N GLN A 304 6.05 15.81 0.21
CA GLN A 304 4.81 15.90 0.99
C GLN A 304 4.00 14.60 0.86
N PRO A 305 3.27 14.16 1.92
CA PRO A 305 2.28 13.12 1.77
C PRO A 305 1.22 13.60 0.78
N LEU A 306 0.87 12.75 -0.20
CA LEU A 306 -0.27 12.99 -1.10
C LEU A 306 -1.48 13.34 -0.22
N LYS A 307 -2.01 14.56 -0.37
CA LYS A 307 -3.27 14.95 0.27
C LYS A 307 -4.32 13.94 -0.18
N GLN A 308 -4.82 13.15 0.77
CA GLN A 308 -5.93 12.25 0.50
C GLN A 308 -7.11 13.10 0.04
N THR A 309 -7.78 12.70 -1.03
CA THR A 309 -8.98 13.37 -1.50
C THR A 309 -10.06 13.29 -0.42
N PRO A 310 -10.66 14.41 0.02
CA PRO A 310 -11.70 14.38 1.05
C PRO A 310 -12.85 13.45 0.69
N ALA A 311 -13.38 12.73 1.68
CA ALA A 311 -14.42 11.72 1.51
C ALA A 311 -15.69 12.29 0.86
N TYR A 312 -16.07 13.53 1.20
CA TYR A 312 -17.28 14.15 0.65
C TYR A 312 -17.26 14.32 -0.88
N LYS A 313 -16.07 14.29 -1.52
CA LYS A 313 -15.96 14.31 -2.99
C LYS A 313 -16.48 13.02 -3.65
N GLN A 314 -16.79 11.98 -2.87
CA GLN A 314 -17.43 10.75 -3.33
C GLN A 314 -18.97 10.84 -3.26
N PHE A 315 -19.53 11.87 -2.63
CA PHE A 315 -20.97 12.09 -2.62
C PHE A 315 -21.43 12.64 -3.98
N THR A 316 -22.59 12.19 -4.43
CA THR A 316 -23.21 12.54 -5.72
C THR A 316 -24.69 12.83 -5.52
N GLY A 317 -25.27 13.67 -6.40
CA GLY A 317 -26.69 14.07 -6.32
C GLY A 317 -27.08 14.66 -4.95
N ASP A 318 -28.27 14.29 -4.49
CA ASP A 318 -28.88 14.70 -3.21
C ASP A 318 -27.91 14.66 -2.02
N MET A 319 -27.04 13.64 -1.93
CA MET A 319 -26.10 13.48 -0.82
C MET A 319 -25.01 14.56 -0.81
N LEU A 320 -24.57 15.03 -1.98
CA LEU A 320 -23.62 16.15 -2.05
C LEU A 320 -24.32 17.47 -1.69
N GLU A 321 -25.56 17.67 -2.15
CA GLU A 321 -26.34 18.87 -1.86
C GLU A 321 -26.62 19.02 -0.36
N VAL A 322 -27.12 17.97 0.31
CA VAL A 322 -27.38 18.03 1.76
C VAL A 322 -26.10 18.17 2.59
N PHE A 323 -24.97 17.62 2.14
CA PHE A 323 -23.67 17.85 2.80
C PHE A 323 -23.23 19.33 2.70
N ILE A 324 -23.44 19.95 1.54
CA ILE A 324 -23.18 21.39 1.35
C ILE A 324 -24.12 22.23 2.21
N ILE A 325 -25.42 21.92 2.25
CA ILE A 325 -26.40 22.61 3.10
C ILE A 325 -26.01 22.48 4.59
N LEU A 326 -25.71 21.27 5.06
CA LEU A 326 -25.32 21.00 6.45
C LEU A 326 -24.04 21.76 6.83
N THR A 327 -22.96 21.62 6.05
CA THR A 327 -21.71 22.32 6.38
C THR A 327 -21.85 23.85 6.30
N ASN A 328 -22.64 24.38 5.37
CA ASN A 328 -22.93 25.82 5.32
C ASN A 328 -23.79 26.29 6.50
N ALA A 329 -24.70 25.46 7.03
CA ALA A 329 -25.43 25.75 8.26
C ALA A 329 -24.49 25.83 9.46
N MET A 330 -23.54 24.89 9.56
CA MET A 330 -22.51 24.89 10.62
C MET A 330 -21.61 26.13 10.54
N TYR A 331 -21.16 26.55 9.34
CA TYR A 331 -20.40 27.80 9.19
C TYR A 331 -21.19 29.06 9.53
N LYS A 332 -22.53 29.05 9.37
CA LYS A 332 -23.38 30.18 9.80
C LYS A 332 -23.50 30.27 11.32
N GLN A 333 -23.51 29.13 12.02
CA GLN A 333 -23.48 29.08 13.48
C GLN A 333 -22.11 29.48 14.04
N GLY A 334 -21.04 29.21 13.28
CA GLY A 334 -19.71 29.75 13.52
C GLY A 334 -19.03 29.16 14.75
N ASP A 335 -18.49 30.04 15.60
CA ASP A 335 -17.67 29.68 16.77
C ASP A 335 -18.51 29.30 18.00
N GLU A 336 -19.83 29.15 17.85
CA GLU A 336 -20.65 28.51 18.88
C GLU A 336 -20.21 27.06 19.12
N ASN A 337 -20.41 26.59 20.34
CA ASN A 337 -20.01 25.26 20.75
C ASN A 337 -20.98 24.20 20.21
N LEU A 338 -20.46 23.18 19.53
CA LEU A 338 -21.23 22.02 19.07
C LEU A 338 -21.26 20.92 20.15
N ILE A 339 -20.13 20.64 20.80
CA ILE A 339 -20.02 19.54 21.77
C ILE A 339 -18.87 19.74 22.76
N ASP A 340 -19.20 19.59 24.06
CA ASP A 340 -18.24 19.33 25.13
C ASP A 340 -18.25 17.83 25.47
N HIS A 341 -17.08 17.19 25.43
CA HIS A 341 -16.92 15.79 25.82
C HIS A 341 -15.59 15.56 26.54
N GLY A 342 -15.66 15.37 27.86
CA GLY A 342 -14.47 15.34 28.71
C GLY A 342 -13.74 16.69 28.70
N LYS A 343 -12.48 16.70 28.27
CA LYS A 343 -11.62 17.87 28.06
C LYS A 343 -11.62 18.35 26.59
N PHE A 344 -12.34 17.66 25.71
CA PHE A 344 -12.52 18.05 24.32
C PHE A 344 -13.70 19.00 24.17
N HIS A 345 -13.49 20.05 23.39
CA HIS A 345 -14.45 21.10 23.06
C HIS A 345 -14.31 21.32 21.55
N GLN A 346 -15.43 21.45 20.81
CA GLN A 346 -15.41 21.64 19.36
C GLN A 346 -16.54 22.57 18.91
N THR A 347 -16.20 23.59 18.12
CA THR A 347 -17.20 24.53 17.55
C THR A 347 -17.84 24.00 16.27
N TYR A 348 -18.95 24.60 15.84
CA TYR A 348 -19.56 24.28 14.54
C TYR A 348 -18.59 24.53 13.37
N THR A 349 -17.82 25.64 13.37
CA THR A 349 -16.76 25.92 12.38
C THR A 349 -15.71 24.80 12.34
N GLU A 350 -15.19 24.39 13.49
CA GLU A 350 -14.15 23.35 13.59
C GLU A 350 -14.67 21.98 13.12
N ALA A 351 -15.90 21.63 13.47
CA ALA A 351 -16.56 20.43 13.00
C ALA A 351 -16.81 20.45 11.48
N ALA A 352 -17.26 21.57 10.91
CA ALA A 352 -17.48 21.70 9.46
C ALA A 352 -16.18 21.57 8.66
N ASN A 353 -15.09 22.15 9.16
CA ASN A 353 -13.76 21.97 8.56
C ASN A 353 -13.31 20.51 8.61
N LEU A 354 -13.47 19.84 9.76
CA LEU A 354 -13.11 18.43 9.91
C LEU A 354 -13.90 17.52 8.95
N LEU A 355 -15.21 17.76 8.78
CA LEU A 355 -16.05 17.05 7.81
C LEU A 355 -15.59 17.27 6.35
N LYS A 356 -15.09 18.46 6.02
CA LYS A 356 -14.55 18.78 4.68
C LYS A 356 -13.11 18.32 4.46
N GLU A 357 -12.36 18.00 5.50
CA GLU A 357 -10.96 17.53 5.39
C GLU A 357 -10.81 16.02 5.58
N THR A 358 -11.79 15.33 6.17
CA THR A 358 -11.68 13.90 6.48
C THR A 358 -11.52 13.03 5.21
N PRO A 359 -10.60 12.04 5.20
CA PRO A 359 -10.43 11.11 4.09
C PRO A 359 -11.43 9.94 4.10
N THR A 360 -12.15 9.72 5.20
CA THR A 360 -13.24 8.72 5.29
C THR A 360 -14.29 9.12 6.35
N PHE A 361 -15.51 8.59 6.19
CA PHE A 361 -16.57 8.60 7.21
C PHE A 361 -16.76 7.22 7.86
N ASP A 362 -15.84 6.27 7.64
CA ASP A 362 -15.87 4.94 8.26
C ASP A 362 -15.69 5.06 9.78
N VAL A 363 -16.78 4.88 10.53
CA VAL A 363 -16.77 4.86 11.99
C VAL A 363 -16.60 3.42 12.49
N LEU A 364 -15.66 3.20 13.41
CA LEU A 364 -15.38 1.90 13.99
C LEU A 364 -15.99 1.73 15.39
N GLU A 365 -16.05 2.82 16.17
CA GLU A 365 -16.54 2.82 17.55
C GLU A 365 -17.39 4.07 17.80
N ILE A 366 -18.70 3.89 18.03
CA ILE A 366 -19.66 4.98 18.26
C ILE A 366 -19.97 5.10 19.76
N ASN A 367 -19.81 6.30 20.33
CA ASN A 367 -20.42 6.64 21.61
C ASN A 367 -21.84 7.17 21.34
N SER A 368 -22.85 6.35 21.59
CA SER A 368 -24.25 6.62 21.23
C SER A 368 -24.81 7.88 21.92
N GLY A 369 -24.42 8.12 23.17
CA GLY A 369 -24.81 9.32 23.90
C GLY A 369 -24.24 10.62 23.32
N VAL A 370 -23.01 10.58 22.82
CA VAL A 370 -22.37 11.73 22.15
C VAL A 370 -22.94 11.91 20.74
N ALA A 371 -23.10 10.83 19.98
CA ALA A 371 -23.71 10.85 18.65
C ALA A 371 -25.11 11.47 18.68
N ASN A 372 -25.97 11.08 19.63
CA ASN A 372 -27.31 11.63 19.78
C ASN A 372 -27.31 13.14 20.14
N LYS A 373 -26.36 13.60 20.97
CA LYS A 373 -26.21 15.05 21.27
C LYS A 373 -25.86 15.84 20.01
N ILE A 374 -24.86 15.39 19.26
CA ILE A 374 -24.42 16.03 18.02
C ILE A 374 -25.54 15.96 16.97
N ASN A 375 -26.26 14.84 16.87
CA ASN A 375 -27.38 14.68 15.94
C ASN A 375 -28.51 15.68 16.22
N ASN A 376 -28.89 15.84 17.49
CA ASN A 376 -29.90 16.83 17.87
C ASN A 376 -29.46 18.26 17.55
N ALA A 377 -28.19 18.59 17.79
CA ALA A 377 -27.62 19.89 17.47
C ALA A 377 -27.60 20.17 15.94
N LEU A 378 -27.07 19.24 15.15
CA LEU A 378 -27.04 19.34 13.68
C LEU A 378 -28.45 19.34 13.07
N SER A 379 -29.36 18.50 13.60
CA SER A 379 -30.78 18.50 13.24
C SER A 379 -31.43 19.85 13.45
N GLY A 380 -31.13 20.53 14.57
CA GLY A 380 -31.68 21.84 14.90
C GLY A 380 -31.31 22.93 13.89
N ILE A 381 -30.08 22.92 13.38
CA ILE A 381 -29.60 23.92 12.40
C ILE A 381 -29.91 23.55 10.93
N ALA A 382 -29.95 22.26 10.59
CA ALA A 382 -30.01 21.82 9.19
C ALA A 382 -31.44 21.50 8.70
N LYS A 383 -32.32 20.94 9.53
CA LYS A 383 -33.70 20.62 9.13
C LYS A 383 -34.52 21.85 8.69
N PRO A 384 -34.40 23.04 9.30
CA PRO A 384 -35.09 24.25 8.82
C PRO A 384 -34.58 24.77 7.46
N LEU A 385 -33.43 24.29 6.99
CA LEU A 385 -32.77 24.73 5.76
C LEU A 385 -32.88 23.70 4.61
N ALA A 386 -33.34 22.48 4.91
CA ALA A 386 -33.47 21.42 3.93
C ALA A 386 -34.78 21.56 3.12
N PRO A 387 -34.73 21.50 1.77
CA PRO A 387 -35.92 21.32 0.94
C PRO A 387 -36.68 20.04 1.30
N LYS A 388 -38.01 20.03 1.15
CA LYS A 388 -38.87 18.89 1.52
C LYS A 388 -38.49 17.57 0.82
N ASN A 389 -38.05 17.65 -0.43
CA ASN A 389 -37.56 16.50 -1.20
C ASN A 389 -36.22 15.94 -0.67
N LEU A 390 -35.48 16.71 0.12
CA LEU A 390 -34.17 16.35 0.68
C LEU A 390 -34.22 16.04 2.20
N GLU A 391 -35.39 16.01 2.84
CA GLU A 391 -35.52 15.71 4.28
C GLU A 391 -34.93 14.34 4.65
N VAL A 392 -35.16 13.31 3.82
CA VAL A 392 -34.65 11.95 4.06
C VAL A 392 -33.13 11.85 3.83
N PRO A 393 -32.56 12.32 2.69
CA PRO A 393 -31.10 12.45 2.52
C PRO A 393 -30.43 13.27 3.63
N MET A 394 -31.06 14.38 4.07
CA MET A 394 -30.53 15.22 5.14
C MET A 394 -30.46 14.47 6.47
N GLY A 395 -31.49 13.67 6.80
CA GLY A 395 -31.46 12.80 7.98
C GLY A 395 -30.25 11.84 7.96
N ALA A 396 -30.09 11.10 6.85
CA ALA A 396 -28.97 10.17 6.69
C ALA A 396 -27.59 10.87 6.73
N MET A 397 -27.48 12.09 6.20
CA MET A 397 -26.26 12.88 6.24
C MET A 397 -25.93 13.37 7.66
N ILE A 398 -26.94 13.82 8.41
CA ILE A 398 -26.79 14.19 9.82
C ILE A 398 -26.32 12.98 10.62
N ASP A 399 -26.94 11.80 10.46
CA ASP A 399 -26.55 10.56 11.14
C ASP A 399 -25.08 10.20 10.85
N LEU A 400 -24.68 10.22 9.58
CA LEU A 400 -23.30 9.94 9.14
C LEU A 400 -22.29 10.91 9.79
N CYS A 401 -22.57 12.22 9.70
CA CYS A 401 -21.71 13.26 10.24
C CYS A 401 -21.65 13.23 11.77
N SER A 402 -22.78 12.97 12.45
CA SER A 402 -22.85 12.87 13.91
C SER A 402 -22.10 11.67 14.46
N ASN A 403 -22.18 10.51 13.81
CA ASN A 403 -21.43 9.32 14.21
C ASN A 403 -19.91 9.56 14.08
N PHE A 404 -19.47 10.16 12.96
CA PHE A 404 -18.07 10.48 12.74
C PHE A 404 -17.55 11.54 13.74
N LEU A 405 -18.30 12.61 13.97
CA LEU A 405 -17.92 13.65 14.94
C LEU A 405 -17.95 13.13 16.38
N ALA A 406 -18.85 12.20 16.72
CA ALA A 406 -18.86 11.54 18.03
C ALA A 406 -17.63 10.66 18.26
N GLU A 407 -17.21 9.88 17.26
CA GLU A 407 -15.96 9.12 17.33
C GLU A 407 -14.74 10.06 17.45
N ASN A 408 -14.73 11.18 16.71
CA ASN A 408 -13.68 12.19 16.87
C ASN A 408 -13.66 12.81 18.28
N ALA A 409 -14.82 13.16 18.85
CA ALA A 409 -14.90 13.69 20.20
C ALA A 409 -14.43 12.67 21.25
N GLU A 410 -14.88 11.41 21.13
CA GLU A 410 -14.49 10.28 21.98
C GLU A 410 -12.97 10.02 21.94
N ASN A 411 -12.36 10.09 20.76
CA ASN A 411 -10.91 9.93 20.54
C ASN A 411 -10.06 11.08 21.12
N ASN A 412 -10.65 12.26 21.30
CA ASN A 412 -9.93 13.45 21.78
C ASN A 412 -10.35 13.90 23.19
N LYS A 413 -11.27 13.19 23.86
CA LYS A 413 -11.83 13.54 25.19
C LYS A 413 -10.79 13.83 26.26
N ASP A 414 -9.59 13.23 26.18
CA ASP A 414 -8.50 13.43 27.14
C ASP A 414 -7.49 14.53 26.71
N LYS A 415 -7.56 15.02 25.47
CA LYS A 415 -6.56 15.89 24.82
C LYS A 415 -6.85 17.39 25.02
N GLY A 416 -7.02 17.80 26.28
CA GLY A 416 -7.34 19.19 26.67
C GLY A 416 -6.20 20.21 26.52
N PRO A 417 -6.37 21.44 27.05
CA PRO A 417 -5.34 22.50 27.00
C PRO A 417 -3.99 22.07 27.60
N ALA A 418 -4.00 21.30 28.70
CA ALA A 418 -2.81 20.75 29.33
C ALA A 418 -2.05 19.78 28.40
N PHE A 419 -2.76 18.98 27.59
CA PHE A 419 -2.16 18.12 26.57
C PHE A 419 -1.51 18.94 25.46
N LYS A 420 -2.20 19.97 24.94
CA LYS A 420 -1.63 20.91 23.95
C LYS A 420 -0.35 21.58 24.49
N LEU A 421 -0.35 21.97 25.77
CA LEU A 421 0.83 22.52 26.44
C LEU A 421 1.98 21.49 26.51
N LEU A 422 1.71 20.26 26.97
CA LEU A 422 2.69 19.16 27.05
C LEU A 422 3.35 18.86 25.70
N ILE A 423 2.57 18.70 24.63
CA ILE A 423 3.12 18.47 23.27
C ILE A 423 3.98 19.66 22.84
N SER A 424 3.56 20.90 23.14
CA SER A 424 4.34 22.09 22.80
C SER A 424 5.66 22.22 23.57
N THR A 425 5.76 21.69 24.80
CA THR A 425 6.99 21.73 25.60
C THR A 425 7.95 20.61 25.24
N LEU A 426 7.43 19.41 24.94
CA LEU A 426 8.24 18.30 24.42
C LEU A 426 8.94 18.68 23.11
N ARG A 427 8.21 19.24 22.13
CA ARG A 427 8.76 19.69 20.84
C ARG A 427 9.75 20.86 20.95
N LYS A 428 9.81 21.58 22.08
CA LYS A 428 10.87 22.59 22.35
C LYS A 428 12.20 21.96 22.78
N GLN A 429 12.19 20.70 23.21
CA GLN A 429 13.36 19.96 23.69
C GLN A 429 13.54 18.63 22.92
N PRO A 430 13.50 18.62 21.58
CA PRO A 430 13.22 17.41 20.79
C PRO A 430 14.28 16.31 20.93
N LYS A 431 15.54 16.68 21.23
CA LYS A 431 16.66 15.73 21.37
C LYS A 431 16.87 15.21 22.79
N GLN A 432 16.11 15.70 23.76
CA GLN A 432 16.25 15.25 25.15
C GLN A 432 15.63 13.86 25.28
N LEU A 433 16.38 12.93 25.87
CA LEU A 433 15.89 11.59 26.20
C LEU A 433 14.81 11.71 27.28
N LEU A 434 13.63 11.17 27.02
CA LEU A 434 12.53 11.13 27.99
C LEU A 434 12.69 9.91 28.90
N PHE A 435 12.96 8.73 28.30
CA PHE A 435 13.23 7.49 29.03
C PHE A 435 14.00 6.47 28.15
N GLU A 436 14.50 5.41 28.80
CA GLU A 436 15.15 4.27 28.17
C GLU A 436 14.69 2.97 28.85
N LYS A 437 14.28 1.98 28.06
CA LYS A 437 13.94 0.61 28.50
C LYS A 437 14.48 -0.40 27.50
N ASP A 438 15.36 -1.29 27.98
CA ASP A 438 16.03 -2.33 27.22
C ASP A 438 16.72 -1.79 25.94
N ARG A 439 16.14 -2.08 24.77
CA ARG A 439 16.63 -1.64 23.45
C ARG A 439 15.96 -0.37 22.92
N ILE A 440 14.97 0.16 23.64
CA ILE A 440 14.19 1.34 23.24
C ILE A 440 14.67 2.57 24.01
N LYS A 441 14.98 3.62 23.26
CA LYS A 441 15.32 4.96 23.74
C LYS A 441 14.34 5.91 23.06
N GLU A 442 13.55 6.63 23.83
CA GLU A 442 12.61 7.60 23.28
C GLU A 442 12.97 9.01 23.73
N THR A 443 13.03 9.90 22.74
CA THR A 443 13.21 11.33 22.96
C THR A 443 11.86 12.02 23.17
N ASN A 444 11.90 13.26 23.64
CA ASN A 444 10.72 14.11 23.72
C ASN A 444 10.01 14.27 22.36
N GLU A 445 10.73 14.27 21.23
CA GLU A 445 10.12 14.37 19.90
C GLU A 445 9.39 13.08 19.49
N ASP A 446 9.97 11.91 19.82
CA ASP A 446 9.33 10.61 19.57
C ASP A 446 8.02 10.51 20.35
N ALA A 447 8.06 10.79 21.65
CA ALA A 447 6.90 10.79 22.54
C ALA A 447 5.84 11.84 22.11
N ALA A 448 6.26 13.05 21.72
CA ALA A 448 5.34 14.06 21.21
C ALA A 448 4.68 13.65 19.89
N THR A 449 5.41 12.99 19.00
CA THR A 449 4.90 12.49 17.72
C THR A 449 3.87 11.39 17.95
N GLU A 450 4.21 10.41 18.80
CA GLU A 450 3.34 9.28 19.13
C GLU A 450 2.06 9.69 19.86
N LEU A 451 2.15 10.57 20.86
CA LEU A 451 0.97 11.13 21.53
C LEU A 451 0.10 11.96 20.57
N THR A 452 0.69 12.66 19.59
CA THR A 452 -0.07 13.42 18.58
C THR A 452 -0.78 12.48 17.59
N GLN A 453 -0.14 11.37 17.20
CA GLN A 453 -0.68 10.39 16.26
C GLN A 453 -1.63 9.37 16.91
N ALA A 454 -1.67 9.31 18.25
CA ALA A 454 -2.58 8.47 19.01
C ALA A 454 -4.04 8.76 18.68
N ARG A 455 -4.80 7.73 18.26
CA ARG A 455 -6.24 7.84 18.01
C ARG A 455 -6.96 8.15 19.33
N SER A 456 -6.84 7.26 20.31
CA SER A 456 -7.24 7.43 21.71
C SER A 456 -6.00 7.36 22.61
N LEU A 457 -6.07 7.93 23.83
CA LEU A 457 -5.03 7.79 24.87
C LEU A 457 -5.37 6.73 25.92
N GLU A 458 -6.47 5.99 25.74
CA GLU A 458 -6.84 4.87 26.60
C GLU A 458 -5.75 3.77 26.58
N SER A 459 -5.44 3.24 27.76
CA SER A 459 -4.41 2.23 27.98
C SER A 459 -4.98 1.09 28.82
N ASP A 460 -4.80 -0.14 28.35
CA ASP A 460 -5.35 -1.36 28.96
C ASP A 460 -4.29 -2.18 29.72
N HIS A 461 -3.01 -2.00 29.37
CA HIS A 461 -1.89 -2.82 29.86
C HIS A 461 -0.56 -2.06 30.01
N ASP A 462 -0.58 -0.99 30.79
CA ASP A 462 0.64 -0.30 31.19
C ASP A 462 1.49 -1.12 32.20
N ASP A 463 2.81 -0.87 32.21
CA ASP A 463 3.74 -1.35 33.23
C ASP A 463 3.86 -0.24 34.30
N PRO A 464 3.35 -0.41 35.54
CA PRO A 464 3.32 0.67 36.52
C PRO A 464 4.69 1.26 36.87
N VAL A 465 5.77 0.46 36.77
CA VAL A 465 7.14 0.90 37.06
C VAL A 465 7.67 1.75 35.91
N LEU A 466 7.35 1.38 34.67
CA LEU A 466 7.65 2.19 33.49
C LEU A 466 6.79 3.47 33.45
N THR A 467 5.48 3.35 33.69
CA THR A 467 4.51 4.45 33.79
C THR A 467 5.00 5.51 34.76
N GLY A 468 5.42 5.13 35.97
CA GLY A 468 5.98 6.07 36.96
C GLY A 468 7.25 6.79 36.47
N LYS A 469 8.17 6.07 35.80
CA LYS A 469 9.39 6.67 35.22
C LYS A 469 9.07 7.67 34.10
N ILE A 470 8.16 7.30 33.20
CA ILE A 470 7.72 8.18 32.09
C ILE A 470 7.02 9.42 32.68
N GLN A 471 6.13 9.24 33.66
CA GLN A 471 5.42 10.34 34.31
C GLN A 471 6.40 11.32 35.00
N GLU A 472 7.44 10.82 35.68
CA GLU A 472 8.47 11.66 36.28
C GLU A 472 9.28 12.43 35.21
N GLY A 473 9.61 11.78 34.10
CA GLY A 473 10.26 12.40 32.93
C GLY A 473 9.41 13.53 32.33
N LEU A 474 8.14 13.25 32.03
CA LEU A 474 7.20 14.23 31.48
C LEU A 474 6.96 15.40 32.47
N ARG A 475 6.82 15.11 33.77
CA ARG A 475 6.67 16.12 34.83
C ARG A 475 7.86 17.08 34.86
N LYS A 476 9.09 16.60 34.69
CA LYS A 476 10.30 17.44 34.62
C LYS A 476 10.30 18.40 33.41
N VAL A 477 9.70 18.00 32.28
CA VAL A 477 9.57 18.86 31.08
C VAL A 477 8.59 20.01 31.31
N VAL A 478 7.45 19.76 31.96
CA VAL A 478 6.38 20.78 32.14
C VAL A 478 6.49 21.61 33.41
N ALA A 479 7.25 21.17 34.43
CA ALA A 479 7.28 21.78 35.77
C ALA A 479 7.53 23.30 35.84
N LYS A 480 8.19 23.89 34.84
CA LYS A 480 8.48 25.35 34.78
C LYS A 480 7.53 26.15 33.89
N VAL A 481 6.58 25.49 33.24
CA VAL A 481 5.73 26.08 32.18
C VAL A 481 4.23 25.92 32.50
N THR A 482 3.84 24.94 33.32
CA THR A 482 2.45 24.72 33.74
C THR A 482 1.93 25.88 34.61
N PRO A 483 0.85 26.57 34.21
CA PRO A 483 0.14 27.54 35.06
C PRO A 483 -0.40 26.92 36.35
N LEU A 484 -0.57 27.72 37.41
CA LEU A 484 -1.00 27.24 38.73
C LEU A 484 -2.41 26.63 38.70
N ASP A 485 -3.30 27.27 37.96
CA ASP A 485 -4.68 26.87 37.65
C ASP A 485 -4.78 25.59 36.80
N MET A 486 -3.71 25.23 36.07
CA MET A 486 -3.67 24.04 35.21
C MET A 486 -2.96 22.83 35.86
N GLN A 487 -2.53 22.92 37.13
CA GLN A 487 -1.71 21.85 37.73
C GLN A 487 -2.45 20.52 37.90
N THR A 488 -3.75 20.55 38.23
CA THR A 488 -4.57 19.32 38.35
C THR A 488 -4.72 18.64 36.99
N ASP A 489 -5.22 19.37 35.99
CA ASP A 489 -5.37 18.92 34.61
C ASP A 489 -4.07 18.37 34.01
N MET A 490 -2.95 19.04 34.30
CA MET A 490 -1.63 18.59 33.87
C MET A 490 -1.23 17.28 34.55
N ASN A 491 -1.45 17.10 35.85
CA ASN A 491 -1.13 15.84 36.52
C ASN A 491 -1.93 14.66 35.96
N GLU A 492 -3.21 14.85 35.67
CA GLU A 492 -4.04 13.85 35.00
C GLU A 492 -3.57 13.57 33.56
N THR A 493 -3.25 14.62 32.80
CA THR A 493 -2.69 14.49 31.45
C THR A 493 -1.38 13.70 31.45
N LEU A 494 -0.50 13.97 32.43
CA LEU A 494 0.77 13.27 32.61
C LEU A 494 0.57 11.79 32.96
N ASP A 495 -0.43 11.44 33.78
CA ASP A 495 -0.79 10.07 34.10
C ASP A 495 -1.33 9.30 32.88
N ILE A 496 -2.28 9.88 32.15
CA ILE A 496 -2.86 9.27 30.94
C ILE A 496 -1.77 9.08 29.87
N CYS A 497 -0.99 10.12 29.59
CA CYS A 497 0.10 10.05 28.59
C CYS A 497 1.19 9.06 28.99
N SER A 498 1.54 8.95 30.29
CA SER A 498 2.57 8.01 30.74
C SER A 498 2.11 6.55 30.63
N LYS A 499 0.83 6.26 30.92
CA LYS A 499 0.22 4.93 30.72
C LYS A 499 0.17 4.53 29.25
N TYR A 500 -0.24 5.46 28.37
CA TYR A 500 -0.27 5.22 26.93
C TYR A 500 1.12 4.94 26.36
N LEU A 501 2.12 5.78 26.68
CA LEU A 501 3.51 5.55 26.26
C LEU A 501 4.11 4.28 26.86
N SER A 502 3.80 3.96 28.13
CA SER A 502 4.21 2.72 28.79
C SER A 502 3.70 1.49 28.02
N GLN A 503 2.42 1.49 27.62
CA GLN A 503 1.85 0.46 26.76
C GLN A 503 2.53 0.40 25.38
N GLY A 504 2.70 1.54 24.71
CA GLY A 504 3.36 1.63 23.39
C GLY A 504 4.78 1.04 23.39
N VAL A 505 5.54 1.24 24.48
CA VAL A 505 6.87 0.66 24.67
C VAL A 505 6.83 -0.86 24.85
N ILE A 506 5.89 -1.38 25.65
CA ILE A 506 5.69 -2.83 25.82
C ILE A 506 5.34 -3.45 24.46
N ASP A 507 4.41 -2.84 23.72
CA ASP A 507 4.02 -3.30 22.40
C ASP A 507 5.20 -3.25 21.42
N LYS A 508 6.03 -2.20 21.40
CA LYS A 508 7.26 -2.17 20.56
C LYS A 508 8.29 -3.24 20.97
N LEU A 509 8.43 -3.55 22.26
CA LEU A 509 9.36 -4.59 22.73
C LEU A 509 8.87 -6.00 22.34
N GLU A 510 7.57 -6.26 22.47
CA GLU A 510 6.97 -7.58 22.32
C GLU A 510 6.45 -7.89 20.91
N ARG A 511 5.89 -6.89 20.22
CA ARG A 511 5.07 -6.98 19.00
C ARG A 511 5.72 -6.30 17.77
N GLY A 512 7.05 -6.26 17.69
CA GLY A 512 7.79 -5.69 16.56
C GLY A 512 7.55 -6.39 15.20
N PRO A 513 8.29 -6.04 14.13
CA PRO A 513 7.97 -6.43 12.73
C PRO A 513 7.76 -7.92 12.45
N ALA A 514 8.37 -8.81 13.24
CA ALA A 514 8.11 -10.25 13.16
C ALA A 514 6.71 -10.66 13.65
N PHE A 515 6.15 -9.97 14.66
CA PHE A 515 4.77 -10.17 15.13
C PHE A 515 3.76 -9.71 14.09
N ASP A 516 3.98 -8.56 13.42
CA ASP A 516 3.13 -8.12 12.31
C ASP A 516 3.01 -9.17 11.20
N ILE A 517 4.13 -9.81 10.84
CA ILE A 517 4.15 -10.92 9.86
C ILE A 517 3.34 -12.11 10.38
N LEU A 518 3.49 -12.47 11.65
CA LEU A 518 2.81 -13.59 12.28
C LEU A 518 1.29 -13.39 12.35
N ILE A 519 0.83 -12.22 12.81
CA ILE A 519 -0.60 -11.86 12.85
C ILE A 519 -1.18 -11.81 11.44
N LYS A 520 -0.46 -11.22 10.49
CA LYS A 520 -0.91 -11.12 9.09
C LYS A 520 -1.06 -12.49 8.43
N GLU A 521 -0.13 -13.41 8.67
CA GLU A 521 -0.20 -14.76 8.10
C GLU A 521 -1.29 -15.61 8.79
N LEU A 522 -1.45 -15.49 10.11
CA LEU A 522 -2.58 -16.11 10.83
C LEU A 522 -3.93 -15.59 10.29
N ALA A 523 -4.09 -14.27 10.10
CA ALA A 523 -5.30 -13.69 9.54
C ALA A 523 -5.53 -14.10 8.07
N PHE A 524 -4.48 -14.08 7.23
CA PHE A 524 -4.54 -14.52 5.83
C PHE A 524 -4.91 -16.00 5.69
N THR A 525 -4.50 -16.82 6.65
CA THR A 525 -4.85 -18.24 6.73
C THR A 525 -5.95 -18.54 7.73
N GLY A 526 -6.78 -17.54 8.06
CA GLY A 526 -7.66 -17.53 9.25
C GLY A 526 -8.60 -18.72 9.42
N SER A 527 -9.08 -19.32 8.32
CA SER A 527 -9.96 -20.49 8.32
C SER A 527 -9.25 -21.84 8.48
N LYS A 528 -7.91 -21.87 8.50
CA LYS A 528 -7.16 -23.13 8.70
C LYS A 528 -7.14 -23.51 10.18
N PRO A 529 -7.14 -24.82 10.51
CA PRO A 529 -7.02 -25.29 11.88
C PRO A 529 -5.64 -24.93 12.46
N PHE A 530 -5.67 -24.33 13.65
CA PHE A 530 -4.52 -23.95 14.46
C PHE A 530 -4.25 -25.01 15.53
N THR A 531 -5.11 -25.10 16.54
CA THR A 531 -5.05 -26.11 17.61
C THR A 531 -6.44 -26.69 17.92
N PRO A 532 -6.94 -27.66 17.13
CA PRO A 532 -8.31 -28.19 17.26
C PRO A 532 -8.65 -28.82 18.62
N GLN A 533 -7.65 -29.23 19.39
CA GLN A 533 -7.81 -29.73 20.76
C GLN A 533 -8.22 -28.64 21.79
N PHE A 534 -8.20 -27.37 21.40
CA PHE A 534 -8.59 -26.22 22.21
C PHE A 534 -9.66 -25.43 21.43
N PRO A 535 -10.97 -25.59 21.73
CA PRO A 535 -12.05 -24.97 20.96
C PRO A 535 -11.89 -23.45 20.78
N ASP A 536 -11.44 -22.77 21.82
CA ASP A 536 -11.19 -21.32 21.84
C ASP A 536 -10.09 -20.85 20.86
N LEU A 537 -9.25 -21.77 20.41
CA LEU A 537 -8.12 -21.54 19.49
C LEU A 537 -8.12 -22.60 18.36
N GLU A 538 -9.30 -23.06 17.94
CA GLU A 538 -9.43 -24.07 16.89
C GLU A 538 -8.82 -23.59 15.56
N ILE A 539 -9.02 -22.32 15.21
CA ILE A 539 -8.65 -21.73 13.92
C ILE A 539 -7.62 -20.60 14.03
N ASN A 540 -6.85 -20.37 12.97
CA ASN A 540 -5.80 -19.35 12.93
C ASN A 540 -6.34 -17.92 13.21
N PHE A 541 -7.58 -17.61 12.80
CA PHE A 541 -8.19 -16.31 13.07
C PHE A 541 -8.40 -16.04 14.56
N ALA A 542 -8.86 -17.05 15.33
CA ALA A 542 -9.04 -16.93 16.77
C ALA A 542 -7.71 -16.66 17.48
N ALA A 543 -6.65 -17.39 17.08
CA ALA A 543 -5.29 -17.16 17.58
C ALA A 543 -4.75 -15.76 17.23
N ALA A 544 -4.98 -15.27 16.00
CA ALA A 544 -4.62 -13.90 15.62
C ALA A 544 -5.32 -12.88 16.52
N HIS A 545 -6.63 -13.00 16.68
CA HIS A 545 -7.46 -12.09 17.48
C HIS A 545 -7.04 -12.06 18.96
N VAL A 546 -6.84 -13.23 19.58
CA VAL A 546 -6.37 -13.33 20.97
C VAL A 546 -5.00 -12.68 21.15
N LEU A 547 -4.08 -12.84 20.19
CA LEU A 547 -2.75 -12.24 20.26
C LEU A 547 -2.75 -10.72 20.03
N THR A 548 -3.58 -10.19 19.13
CA THR A 548 -3.71 -8.73 18.93
C THR A 548 -4.41 -8.03 20.09
N LYS A 549 -5.39 -8.68 20.73
CA LYS A 549 -6.09 -8.14 21.91
C LYS A 549 -5.43 -8.50 23.25
N ALA A 550 -4.29 -9.18 23.26
CA ALA A 550 -3.56 -9.49 24.49
C ALA A 550 -3.12 -8.21 25.24
N PRO A 551 -3.24 -8.15 26.57
CA PRO A 551 -2.74 -7.06 27.40
C PRO A 551 -1.21 -7.20 27.63
N GLY A 552 -0.45 -7.34 26.54
CA GLY A 552 0.95 -7.77 26.55
C GLY A 552 1.12 -9.29 26.57
N LEU A 553 2.09 -9.80 25.82
CA LEU A 553 2.40 -11.23 25.65
C LEU A 553 3.12 -11.83 26.87
N SER A 554 3.78 -11.01 27.70
CA SER A 554 4.43 -11.46 28.95
C SER A 554 3.53 -11.34 30.19
N SER A 555 2.25 -10.97 30.03
CA SER A 555 1.33 -10.66 31.13
C SER A 555 0.77 -11.88 31.89
N ILE A 556 0.94 -13.10 31.36
CA ILE A 556 0.42 -14.35 31.94
C ILE A 556 1.56 -15.37 32.10
N SER A 557 1.54 -16.12 33.21
CA SER A 557 2.49 -17.23 33.43
C SER A 557 2.21 -18.40 32.48
N PRO A 558 3.19 -18.85 31.67
CA PRO A 558 2.95 -19.91 30.68
C PRO A 558 2.60 -21.25 31.33
N ASN A 559 1.89 -22.10 30.59
CA ASN A 559 1.68 -23.49 30.96
C ASN A 559 2.73 -24.38 30.24
N PRO A 560 3.69 -25.00 30.97
CA PRO A 560 4.75 -25.80 30.36
C PRO A 560 4.26 -26.99 29.53
N ALA A 561 3.08 -27.54 29.84
CA ALA A 561 2.54 -28.72 29.15
C ALA A 561 1.93 -28.37 27.78
N THR A 562 1.21 -27.25 27.67
CA THR A 562 0.50 -26.87 26.43
C THR A 562 1.34 -25.94 25.53
N LYS A 563 2.28 -25.19 26.10
CA LYS A 563 3.19 -24.29 25.36
C LYS A 563 3.84 -24.91 24.11
N PRO A 564 4.43 -26.12 24.13
CA PRO A 564 5.11 -26.69 22.95
C PRO A 564 4.15 -26.94 21.78
N LEU A 565 2.86 -27.15 22.06
CA LEU A 565 1.82 -27.36 21.05
C LEU A 565 1.56 -26.04 20.29
N PHE A 566 1.49 -24.92 21.01
CA PHE A 566 1.35 -23.59 20.42
C PHE A 566 2.62 -23.13 19.68
N GLU A 567 3.82 -23.37 20.22
CA GLU A 567 5.08 -23.08 19.49
C GLU A 567 5.12 -23.80 18.14
N LYS A 568 4.80 -25.11 18.13
CA LYS A 568 4.74 -25.91 16.90
C LYS A 568 3.67 -25.44 15.92
N ALA A 569 2.50 -25.03 16.41
CA ALA A 569 1.43 -24.51 15.57
C ALA A 569 1.82 -23.17 14.92
N LEU A 570 2.41 -22.24 15.67
CA LEU A 570 2.88 -20.96 15.15
C LEU A 570 4.01 -21.12 14.13
N HIS A 571 5.01 -21.96 14.41
CA HIS A 571 6.08 -22.29 13.46
C HIS A 571 5.53 -22.80 12.11
N LYS A 572 4.54 -23.72 12.15
CA LYS A 572 3.88 -24.26 10.95
C LYS A 572 3.21 -23.17 10.08
N VAL A 573 2.76 -22.06 10.68
CA VAL A 573 2.15 -20.94 9.97
C VAL A 573 3.22 -20.03 9.34
N VAL A 574 4.25 -19.64 10.09
CA VAL A 574 5.13 -18.52 9.68
C VAL A 574 6.49 -18.91 9.12
N ASP A 575 6.99 -20.13 9.35
CA ASP A 575 8.37 -20.53 8.98
C ASP A 575 8.68 -20.38 7.48
N LEU A 576 7.67 -20.54 6.61
CA LEU A 576 7.80 -20.42 5.16
C LEU A 576 7.78 -18.95 4.67
N VAL A 577 7.20 -18.05 5.45
CA VAL A 577 6.98 -16.63 5.09
C VAL A 577 8.02 -15.72 5.76
N THR A 578 8.63 -16.17 6.85
CA THR A 578 9.60 -15.40 7.65
C THR A 578 10.87 -15.05 6.85
N PRO A 579 11.21 -13.76 6.66
CA PRO A 579 12.45 -13.35 6.05
C PRO A 579 13.68 -13.81 6.85
N LYS A 580 14.77 -14.18 6.15
CA LYS A 580 16.00 -14.68 6.80
C LYS A 580 16.59 -13.70 7.83
N SER A 581 16.44 -12.40 7.61
CA SER A 581 16.87 -11.33 8.52
C SER A 581 16.09 -11.32 9.84
N LEU A 582 14.80 -11.69 9.82
CA LEU A 582 13.92 -11.66 10.99
C LEU A 582 13.79 -13.02 11.70
N LYS A 583 14.53 -14.05 11.27
CA LYS A 583 14.36 -15.41 11.80
C LYS A 583 14.63 -15.54 13.31
N GLN A 584 15.59 -14.78 13.84
CA GLN A 584 15.87 -14.77 15.28
C GLN A 584 14.73 -14.08 16.05
N GLU A 585 14.30 -12.90 15.61
CA GLU A 585 13.18 -12.16 16.22
C GLU A 585 11.86 -12.95 16.16
N MET A 586 11.57 -13.61 15.02
CA MET A 586 10.40 -14.46 14.88
C MET A 586 10.41 -15.62 15.88
N ASN A 587 11.56 -16.25 16.13
CA ASN A 587 11.66 -17.31 17.14
C ASN A 587 11.38 -16.77 18.57
N GLU A 588 11.75 -15.53 18.88
CA GLU A 588 11.39 -14.89 20.16
C GLU A 588 9.91 -14.56 20.23
N VAL A 589 9.34 -14.00 19.17
CA VAL A 589 7.92 -13.67 19.08
C VAL A 589 7.05 -14.93 19.19
N ILE A 590 7.40 -16.02 18.50
CA ILE A 590 6.72 -17.32 18.62
C ILE A 590 6.74 -17.81 20.06
N LYS A 591 7.88 -17.75 20.75
CA LYS A 591 7.99 -18.14 22.17
C LYS A 591 7.10 -17.28 23.08
N ARG A 592 7.04 -15.96 22.87
CA ARG A 592 6.16 -15.04 23.63
C ARG A 592 4.68 -15.32 23.35
N CYS A 593 4.30 -15.46 22.07
CA CYS A 593 2.93 -15.79 21.67
C CYS A 593 2.49 -17.15 22.24
N ALA A 594 3.33 -18.18 22.15
CA ALA A 594 3.02 -19.50 22.70
C ALA A 594 2.98 -19.51 24.24
N ASN A 595 3.85 -18.74 24.91
CA ASN A 595 3.72 -18.51 26.35
C ASN A 595 2.34 -17.95 26.69
N TYR A 596 1.94 -16.84 26.03
CA TYR A 596 0.66 -16.18 26.26
C TYR A 596 -0.53 -17.11 26.01
N LEU A 597 -0.60 -17.75 24.83
CA LEU A 597 -1.69 -18.67 24.48
C LEU A 597 -1.78 -19.86 25.44
N SER A 598 -0.64 -20.38 25.92
CA SER A 598 -0.61 -21.49 26.89
C SER A 598 -1.18 -21.12 28.26
N GLY A 599 -0.95 -19.89 28.72
CA GLY A 599 -1.53 -19.36 29.96
C GLY A 599 -3.00 -18.97 29.78
N TYR A 600 -3.33 -18.30 28.67
CA TYR A 600 -4.70 -17.92 28.30
C TYR A 600 -5.64 -19.13 28.34
N VAL A 601 -5.32 -20.24 27.66
CA VAL A 601 -6.18 -21.44 27.65
C VAL A 601 -6.29 -22.10 29.03
N ARG A 602 -5.24 -22.06 29.87
CA ARG A 602 -5.28 -22.60 31.24
C ARG A 602 -6.27 -21.83 32.13
N ASP A 603 -6.22 -20.51 32.06
CA ASP A 603 -6.86 -19.64 33.05
C ASP A 603 -8.24 -19.10 32.59
N ARG A 604 -8.49 -19.05 31.27
CA ARG A 604 -9.75 -18.54 30.68
C ARG A 604 -10.98 -19.26 31.19
N GLU A 605 -10.97 -20.60 31.23
CA GLU A 605 -12.13 -21.37 31.68
C GLU A 605 -12.48 -21.06 33.14
N HIS A 606 -11.46 -20.90 33.99
CA HIS A 606 -11.62 -20.54 35.40
C HIS A 606 -12.14 -19.10 35.57
N ALA A 607 -11.63 -18.15 34.77
CA ALA A 607 -12.12 -16.78 34.76
C ALA A 607 -13.57 -16.68 34.24
N LEU A 608 -13.92 -17.42 33.18
CA LEU A 608 -15.26 -17.43 32.60
C LEU A 608 -16.29 -18.03 33.57
N LYS A 609 -15.97 -19.15 34.24
CA LYS A 609 -16.83 -19.72 35.28
C LYS A 609 -17.05 -18.74 36.44
N LEU A 610 -15.98 -18.12 36.95
CA LEU A 610 -16.08 -17.14 38.03
C LEU A 610 -16.91 -15.91 37.64
N LEU A 611 -16.78 -15.45 36.39
CA LEU A 611 -17.60 -14.38 35.83
C LEU A 611 -19.08 -14.76 35.83
N VAL A 612 -19.43 -15.89 35.21
CA VAL A 612 -20.81 -16.39 35.13
C VAL A 612 -21.42 -16.65 36.52
N GLU A 613 -20.68 -17.27 37.44
CA GLU A 613 -21.11 -17.46 38.83
C GLU A 613 -21.37 -16.13 39.55
N THR A 614 -20.54 -15.12 39.32
CA THR A 614 -20.74 -13.79 39.93
C THR A 614 -21.97 -13.12 39.34
N MET A 615 -22.19 -13.26 38.04
CA MET A 615 -23.38 -12.70 37.37
C MET A 615 -24.68 -13.39 37.83
N LYS A 616 -24.67 -14.72 37.96
CA LYS A 616 -25.81 -15.50 38.47
C LYS A 616 -26.16 -15.24 39.95
N LYS A 617 -25.25 -14.67 40.75
CA LYS A 617 -25.54 -14.27 42.15
C LYS A 617 -26.38 -13.00 42.25
N THR A 618 -26.38 -12.15 41.24
CA THR A 618 -27.17 -10.91 41.19
C THR A 618 -27.89 -10.78 39.85
N PRO A 619 -28.79 -11.71 39.50
CA PRO A 619 -29.29 -11.86 38.13
C PRO A 619 -30.10 -10.64 37.65
N THR A 620 -30.86 -10.00 38.54
CA THR A 620 -31.71 -8.83 38.26
C THR A 620 -30.95 -7.50 38.31
N LYS A 621 -29.62 -7.51 38.24
CA LYS A 621 -28.80 -6.29 38.23
C LYS A 621 -28.64 -5.79 36.79
N ASP A 622 -28.80 -4.49 36.56
CA ASP A 622 -28.61 -3.86 35.24
C ASP A 622 -27.15 -4.01 34.76
N LEU A 623 -26.92 -4.84 33.74
CA LEU A 623 -25.63 -5.00 33.05
C LEU A 623 -25.35 -3.83 32.12
N ALA A 624 -26.33 -3.40 31.33
CA ALA A 624 -26.27 -2.20 30.51
C ALA A 624 -27.67 -1.66 30.22
N LYS A 625 -27.80 -0.33 30.08
CA LYS A 625 -29.08 0.32 29.78
C LYS A 625 -28.94 1.55 28.89
N ARG A 626 -29.55 1.53 27.69
CA ARG A 626 -29.57 2.64 26.71
C ARG A 626 -30.86 2.65 25.92
N ALA A 627 -31.64 3.72 26.02
CA ALA A 627 -32.95 3.85 25.37
C ALA A 627 -33.80 2.59 25.58
N ASP A 628 -34.16 1.89 24.49
CA ASP A 628 -35.00 0.69 24.52
C ASP A 628 -34.23 -0.60 24.86
N TYR A 629 -32.89 -0.53 24.94
CA TYR A 629 -32.03 -1.64 25.34
C TYR A 629 -31.80 -1.66 26.85
N ALA A 630 -32.20 -2.76 27.50
CA ALA A 630 -31.80 -3.10 28.85
C ALA A 630 -31.33 -4.57 28.86
N MET A 631 -30.16 -4.83 29.43
CA MET A 631 -29.65 -6.18 29.67
C MET A 631 -29.37 -6.35 31.15
N GLU A 632 -29.84 -7.47 31.71
CA GLU A 632 -29.61 -7.86 33.10
C GLU A 632 -28.46 -8.88 33.20
N TYR A 633 -27.84 -8.96 34.38
CA TYR A 633 -26.76 -9.89 34.68
C TYR A 633 -27.15 -11.37 34.44
N GLY A 634 -28.42 -11.73 34.66
CA GLY A 634 -28.96 -13.07 34.39
C GLY A 634 -28.93 -13.42 32.90
N THR A 635 -29.50 -12.56 32.06
CA THR A 635 -29.51 -12.72 30.59
C THR A 635 -28.09 -12.81 30.04
N GLY A 636 -27.21 -11.91 30.47
CA GLY A 636 -25.80 -11.97 30.08
C GLY A 636 -25.15 -13.30 30.45
N ALA A 637 -25.33 -13.76 31.70
CA ALA A 637 -24.75 -15.02 32.16
C ALA A 637 -25.18 -16.22 31.30
N GLU A 638 -26.45 -16.27 30.89
CA GLU A 638 -26.95 -17.29 29.97
C GLU A 638 -26.34 -17.20 28.56
N GLU A 639 -26.24 -16.01 27.98
CA GLU A 639 -25.62 -15.82 26.65
C GLU A 639 -24.13 -16.20 26.65
N THR A 640 -23.45 -15.97 27.77
CA THR A 640 -22.05 -16.35 28.01
C THR A 640 -21.86 -17.86 28.02
N GLU A 641 -22.75 -18.60 28.69
CA GLU A 641 -22.71 -20.07 28.72
C GLU A 641 -23.10 -20.69 27.37
N LYS A 642 -24.05 -20.08 26.66
CA LYS A 642 -24.49 -20.52 25.33
C LYS A 642 -23.46 -20.25 24.23
N THR A 643 -22.56 -19.28 24.43
CA THR A 643 -21.61 -18.81 23.40
C THR A 643 -20.16 -18.82 23.91
N PRO A 644 -19.55 -19.98 24.23
CA PRO A 644 -18.19 -20.04 24.77
C PRO A 644 -17.12 -19.50 23.80
N ALA A 645 -17.36 -19.57 22.48
CA ALA A 645 -16.54 -18.95 21.44
C ALA A 645 -16.93 -17.48 21.21
N LEU A 646 -16.83 -16.67 22.26
CA LEU A 646 -17.03 -15.23 22.21
C LEU A 646 -16.06 -14.57 21.21
N VAL A 647 -16.60 -13.91 20.17
CA VAL A 647 -15.86 -12.98 19.30
C VAL A 647 -16.56 -11.62 19.39
N PRO A 648 -15.86 -10.56 19.83
CA PRO A 648 -16.50 -9.30 20.17
C PRO A 648 -16.91 -8.50 18.93
N TYR A 649 -18.19 -8.11 18.83
CA TYR A 649 -18.65 -7.09 17.88
C TYR A 649 -19.88 -6.32 18.39
N LEU A 650 -19.61 -5.25 19.15
CA LEU A 650 -20.50 -4.11 19.30
C LEU A 650 -19.83 -2.91 18.62
N PRO A 651 -20.51 -2.22 17.69
CA PRO A 651 -20.08 -0.91 17.20
C PRO A 651 -20.33 0.20 18.24
N VAL A 652 -21.09 -0.08 19.31
CA VAL A 652 -21.47 0.89 20.35
C VAL A 652 -20.49 0.82 21.54
N LYS A 653 -19.53 1.74 21.56
CA LYS A 653 -18.43 1.81 22.53
C LYS A 653 -18.94 2.01 23.95
N ASP A 654 -19.93 2.89 24.15
CA ASP A 654 -20.35 3.30 25.49
C ASP A 654 -21.13 2.21 26.26
N ILE A 655 -21.82 1.32 25.54
CA ILE A 655 -22.38 0.08 26.11
C ILE A 655 -21.24 -0.87 26.52
N ALA A 656 -20.25 -1.07 25.64
CA ALA A 656 -19.13 -1.95 25.92
C ALA A 656 -18.29 -1.47 27.13
N THR A 657 -18.09 -0.16 27.28
CA THR A 657 -17.41 0.40 28.47
C THR A 657 -18.26 0.27 29.73
N GLU A 658 -19.58 0.52 29.69
CA GLU A 658 -20.45 0.34 30.86
C GLU A 658 -20.45 -1.11 31.37
N ILE A 659 -20.52 -2.09 30.45
CA ILE A 659 -20.41 -3.51 30.77
C ILE A 659 -19.02 -3.82 31.37
N LYS A 660 -17.94 -3.36 30.74
CA LYS A 660 -16.56 -3.55 31.21
C LYS A 660 -16.36 -2.97 32.61
N GLU A 661 -16.88 -1.78 32.90
CA GLU A 661 -16.76 -1.10 34.19
C GLU A 661 -17.59 -1.77 35.29
N LYS A 662 -18.85 -2.11 35.03
CA LYS A 662 -19.72 -2.81 36.00
C LYS A 662 -19.17 -4.19 36.34
N LEU A 663 -18.80 -4.99 35.34
CA LEU A 663 -18.19 -6.30 35.56
C LEU A 663 -16.82 -6.18 36.25
N ALA A 664 -15.98 -5.22 35.86
CA ALA A 664 -14.71 -4.99 36.56
C ALA A 664 -14.91 -4.55 38.01
N THR A 665 -15.96 -3.80 38.33
CA THR A 665 -16.25 -3.35 39.69
C THR A 665 -16.73 -4.49 40.58
N ASP A 666 -17.66 -5.31 40.08
CA ASP A 666 -18.27 -6.41 40.85
C ASP A 666 -17.40 -7.65 40.97
N VAL A 667 -16.66 -7.99 39.91
CA VAL A 667 -15.93 -9.27 39.82
C VAL A 667 -14.51 -9.13 40.36
N LYS A 668 -13.88 -7.94 40.31
CA LYS A 668 -12.54 -7.68 40.87
C LYS A 668 -12.38 -8.05 42.36
N PRO A 669 -13.30 -7.74 43.30
CA PRO A 669 -13.14 -8.15 44.71
C PRO A 669 -13.24 -9.66 44.92
N VAL A 670 -13.83 -10.42 43.98
CA VAL A 670 -13.96 -11.88 44.04
C VAL A 670 -12.89 -12.60 43.21
N THR A 671 -12.16 -11.88 42.34
CA THR A 671 -11.16 -12.44 41.43
C THR A 671 -9.83 -12.70 42.16
N PRO A 672 -9.33 -13.94 42.22
CA PRO A 672 -7.98 -14.22 42.72
C PRO A 672 -6.90 -13.53 41.87
N ALA A 673 -5.79 -13.11 42.48
CA ALA A 673 -4.75 -12.34 41.82
C ALA A 673 -4.24 -12.96 40.49
N GLN A 674 -4.12 -14.29 40.46
CA GLN A 674 -3.71 -15.06 39.28
C GLN A 674 -4.70 -14.98 38.09
N LEU A 675 -5.97 -14.67 38.34
CA LEU A 675 -7.01 -14.56 37.31
C LEU A 675 -7.27 -13.12 36.85
N HIS A 676 -6.65 -12.08 37.43
CA HIS A 676 -6.93 -10.68 37.02
C HIS A 676 -6.67 -10.40 35.53
N VAL A 677 -5.57 -10.93 34.97
CA VAL A 677 -5.23 -10.74 33.54
C VAL A 677 -6.15 -11.57 32.62
N PRO A 678 -6.38 -12.87 32.88
CA PRO A 678 -7.43 -13.65 32.20
C PRO A 678 -8.83 -12.99 32.26
N MET A 679 -9.22 -12.46 33.41
CA MET A 679 -10.52 -11.81 33.63
C MET A 679 -10.66 -10.51 32.84
N LYS A 680 -9.60 -9.67 32.77
CA LYS A 680 -9.54 -8.54 31.82
C LYS A 680 -9.82 -9.02 30.39
N GLY A 681 -9.21 -10.13 29.98
CA GLY A 681 -9.49 -10.78 28.70
C GLY A 681 -10.97 -11.15 28.54
N CYS A 682 -11.56 -11.83 29.51
CA CYS A 682 -12.98 -12.20 29.47
C CYS A 682 -13.92 -10.99 29.29
N PHE A 683 -13.66 -9.85 29.94
CA PHE A 683 -14.45 -8.62 29.73
C PHE A 683 -14.38 -8.08 28.29
N PHE A 684 -13.22 -8.20 27.63
CA PHE A 684 -13.08 -7.83 26.21
C PHE A 684 -13.81 -8.77 25.25
N PHE A 685 -13.94 -10.05 25.62
CA PHE A 685 -14.63 -11.04 24.80
C PHE A 685 -16.15 -10.96 24.96
N TYR A 686 -16.67 -10.42 26.07
CA TYR A 686 -18.09 -10.34 26.44
C TYR A 686 -19.01 -9.54 25.47
N ILE A 687 -18.46 -8.99 24.40
CA ILE A 687 -19.08 -7.93 23.61
C ILE A 687 -19.97 -8.56 22.52
N ILE A 688 -21.21 -8.85 22.91
CA ILE A 688 -22.25 -9.60 22.16
C ILE A 688 -22.54 -9.03 20.77
N LYS A 689 -22.89 -9.95 19.85
CA LYS A 689 -23.16 -9.76 18.42
C LYS A 689 -24.36 -8.82 18.15
N TRP A 690 -24.11 -7.58 17.76
CA TRP A 690 -25.14 -6.52 17.68
C TRP A 690 -25.61 -6.19 16.25
N GLU A 691 -26.12 -7.17 15.51
CA GLU A 691 -26.49 -7.01 14.09
C GLU A 691 -27.99 -7.11 13.74
N THR A 692 -28.86 -7.52 14.67
CA THR A 692 -30.23 -7.97 14.32
C THR A 692 -31.39 -7.27 15.05
N SER A 693 -31.14 -6.29 15.92
CA SER A 693 -32.22 -5.66 16.73
C SER A 693 -32.34 -4.14 16.63
N MET A 694 -31.60 -3.48 15.72
CA MET A 694 -31.75 -2.06 15.35
C MET A 694 -31.72 -1.86 13.83
N ARG A 695 -32.50 -2.67 13.11
CA ARG A 695 -32.93 -2.41 11.73
C ARG A 695 -34.45 -2.46 11.67
#